data_AF-A0A9Q1DJP6-F1
#
_entry.id   AF-A0A9Q1DJP6-F1
#
_cell.length_a   1.000
_cell.length_b   1.000
_cell.length_c   1.000
_cell.angle_alpha   90.00
_cell.angle_beta   90.00
_cell.angle_gamma   90.00
#
_symmetry.space_group_name_H-M   'P 1'
#
loop_
_entity.id
_entity.type
_entity.pdbx_description
1 polymer ?
#
loop_
_entity_poly.entity_id
_entity_poly.type
_entity_poly.pdbx_seq_one_letter_code
_entity_poly.pdbx_strand_id
1 'polypeptide(L)'
;MNPGIYNSVLVTGSNRGIGLELVRQLAESATSPSQIFAGCRDPGGPRSKALQDLAQKHSNLITVITLDTTDPVSIKEAFQVVGRKLGDGSLSLLINNAGMNIPGNLQQTGMKEMVDVYTTNVVGPMLVAKEFLPYMQRASALPGSRTGKAGSKPAIINVSTLFSSIEKCHETFSEAPMYPYRTSKAALNMLTRCMAEELKKDGILVTALHPGWVKTDMGGPQAPLTVVDSASGMLRVISSLTSEHSGTLLDWEGKGIPCADKMALNFCPECGSKLKTGFKFCPSCGVKLPSLTDLAQADSSTSSPAALQISVTDGPVTVQPQCSPGPTEAQQLQHSGDGPVRSISASPRSPLCRTWKSTKVTESVSVNSATLLLTASPKSTAAGLSPKDFTSKSSPQKRKTRAKANQEVDLKAEVLPRSSTGGQSPKALQSPRKRPAHANVKQEEEASVRVSPSSSPRSPAGVKKKGKRTKHASVLEPLGEGEQVTDTAGRKWELIKLLSQSDTEIIYGVQQDTTGASSADYKHILKLASKDGKIFNEQNFLQRAAKPVSVKNWMKLKKMDVLGIPSCVGFGLHADSYRFLIFPNMGRTLQSIVEEGRVLSEKAVLQLSCRILDVLEYIHENEYIHANIHSENIYIDLTKPTQVYLVGYCHAFRYCPRGKHVEYREASRASHEGALEFISVESHKGAGPSRRSDLQALGYCMLSWLAGTLPWTSLSDCPAKVMAEKERYMTDVQGLMSHCFGKKKVPGAVNVYLSQVMSLQYTEEPHYQQLRDGLLGGLQKLGASLDQPIDLQA
;
A
#
# COMPACT_ATOMS: atom_id res chain seq x y z
N MET A 1 43.03 16.10 -7.87
CA MET A 1 42.76 15.46 -9.19
C MET A 1 41.71 14.39 -8.96
N ASN A 2 40.71 14.26 -9.83
CA ASN A 2 39.66 13.24 -9.70
C ASN A 2 39.96 12.12 -10.72
N PRO A 3 40.33 10.89 -10.30
CA PRO A 3 40.60 9.80 -11.24
C PRO A 3 39.37 9.52 -12.12
N GLY A 4 39.60 9.16 -13.39
CA GLY A 4 38.53 8.96 -14.36
C GLY A 4 37.53 7.90 -13.90
N ILE A 5 36.24 8.27 -13.91
CA ILE A 5 35.11 7.50 -13.37
C ILE A 5 35.07 6.07 -13.96
N TYR A 6 35.43 5.93 -15.24
CA TYR A 6 35.68 4.65 -15.89
C TYR A 6 36.89 4.76 -16.81
N ASN A 7 37.94 3.97 -16.58
CA ASN A 7 39.21 4.05 -17.31
C ASN A 7 39.14 3.46 -18.74
N SER A 8 38.28 2.45 -18.94
CA SER A 8 38.07 1.83 -20.25
C SER A 8 36.61 1.39 -20.41
N VAL A 9 36.04 1.70 -21.57
CA VAL A 9 34.60 1.57 -21.85
C VAL A 9 34.37 0.77 -23.12
N LEU A 10 33.38 -0.11 -23.13
CA LEU A 10 32.84 -0.77 -24.34
C LEU A 10 31.39 -0.35 -24.51
N VAL A 11 31.06 0.21 -25.67
CA VAL A 11 29.69 0.56 -26.07
C VAL A 11 29.30 -0.30 -27.27
N THR A 12 28.13 -0.96 -27.20
CA THR A 12 27.62 -1.78 -28.30
C THR A 12 26.59 -1.00 -29.14
N GLY A 13 26.59 -1.19 -30.46
CA GLY A 13 25.69 -0.46 -31.38
C GLY A 13 26.09 1.01 -31.60
N SER A 14 27.39 1.31 -31.59
CA SER A 14 27.91 2.69 -31.55
C SER A 14 27.92 3.45 -32.88
N ASN A 15 27.40 2.87 -33.97
CA ASN A 15 27.54 3.47 -35.30
C ASN A 15 26.55 4.63 -35.59
N ARG A 16 25.49 4.77 -34.78
CA ARG A 16 24.47 5.84 -34.94
C ARG A 16 23.71 6.10 -33.62
N GLY A 17 22.96 7.20 -33.59
CA GLY A 17 22.03 7.52 -32.50
C GLY A 17 22.70 7.62 -31.13
N ILE A 18 22.03 7.11 -30.08
CA ILE A 18 22.50 7.17 -28.68
C ILE A 18 23.89 6.55 -28.53
N GLY A 19 24.16 5.41 -29.16
CA GLY A 19 25.47 4.73 -29.06
C GLY A 19 26.64 5.55 -29.61
N LEU A 20 26.43 6.22 -30.74
CA LEU A 20 27.43 7.14 -31.33
C LEU A 20 27.66 8.36 -30.43
N GLU A 21 26.58 8.94 -29.94
CA GLU A 21 26.61 10.16 -29.13
C GLU A 21 27.20 9.92 -27.73
N LEU A 22 26.97 8.74 -27.13
CA LEU A 22 27.68 8.29 -25.93
C LEU A 22 29.20 8.19 -26.18
N VAL A 23 29.63 7.58 -27.30
CA VAL A 23 31.06 7.50 -27.66
C VAL A 23 31.66 8.90 -27.88
N ARG A 24 30.93 9.82 -28.53
CA ARG A 24 31.36 11.22 -28.70
C ARG A 24 31.55 11.93 -27.36
N GLN A 25 30.54 11.94 -26.49
CA GLN A 25 30.61 12.62 -25.20
C GLN A 25 31.65 11.99 -24.26
N LEU A 26 31.90 10.68 -24.36
CA LEU A 26 32.99 10.02 -23.63
C LEU A 26 34.38 10.45 -24.13
N ALA A 27 34.57 10.65 -25.44
CA ALA A 27 35.85 11.04 -26.04
C ALA A 27 36.16 12.54 -25.98
N GLU A 28 35.14 13.38 -25.77
CA GLU A 28 35.24 14.84 -25.66
C GLU A 28 35.07 15.33 -24.20
N SER A 29 35.13 14.41 -23.22
CA SER A 29 34.97 14.71 -21.80
C SER A 29 36.26 15.26 -21.17
N ALA A 30 36.12 16.20 -20.22
CA ALA A 30 37.22 16.64 -19.35
C ALA A 30 37.79 15.51 -18.45
N THR A 31 37.07 14.38 -18.33
CA THR A 31 37.54 13.13 -17.71
C THR A 31 37.33 11.96 -18.66
N SER A 32 37.79 12.09 -19.91
CA SER A 32 37.70 11.05 -20.94
C SER A 32 38.36 9.73 -20.48
N PRO A 33 37.77 8.56 -20.77
CA PRO A 33 38.41 7.27 -20.57
C PRO A 33 39.70 7.16 -21.38
N SER A 34 40.68 6.39 -20.88
CA SER A 34 41.92 6.12 -21.62
C SER A 34 41.71 5.27 -22.86
N GLN A 35 40.66 4.43 -22.92
CA GLN A 35 40.25 3.67 -24.11
C GLN A 35 38.72 3.56 -24.20
N ILE A 36 38.19 3.72 -25.43
CA ILE A 36 36.78 3.58 -25.77
C ILE A 36 36.67 2.58 -26.92
N PHE A 37 36.05 1.44 -26.66
CA PHE A 37 35.74 0.42 -27.66
C PHE A 37 34.33 0.68 -28.20
N ALA A 38 34.25 1.01 -29.49
CA ALA A 38 33.00 1.33 -30.16
C ALA A 38 32.59 0.15 -31.06
N GLY A 39 31.72 -0.72 -30.55
CA GLY A 39 31.29 -1.93 -31.23
C GLY A 39 30.13 -1.69 -32.19
N CYS A 40 30.26 -2.11 -33.45
CA CYS A 40 29.15 -2.20 -34.39
C CYS A 40 29.31 -3.37 -35.36
N ARG A 41 28.21 -3.78 -35.99
CA ARG A 41 28.17 -4.98 -36.86
C ARG A 41 28.98 -4.86 -38.14
N ASP A 42 29.07 -3.64 -38.66
CA ASP A 42 29.72 -3.31 -39.92
C ASP A 42 30.51 -2.02 -39.74
N PRO A 43 31.78 -2.10 -39.27
CA PRO A 43 32.63 -0.93 -39.11
C PRO A 43 33.00 -0.23 -40.41
N GLY A 44 33.02 -0.95 -41.54
CA GLY A 44 33.46 -0.44 -42.84
C GLY A 44 32.36 0.27 -43.64
N GLY A 45 31.12 -0.20 -43.53
CA GLY A 45 30.02 0.25 -44.36
C GLY A 45 29.49 1.66 -44.08
N PRO A 46 28.63 2.19 -44.98
CA PRO A 46 28.24 3.60 -44.98
C PRO A 46 27.49 4.04 -43.71
N ARG A 47 26.81 3.11 -43.02
CA ARG A 47 26.12 3.38 -41.75
C ARG A 47 27.06 3.55 -40.55
N SER A 48 28.36 3.38 -40.73
CA SER A 48 29.39 3.63 -39.70
C SER A 48 30.26 4.84 -40.01
N LYS A 49 30.02 5.58 -41.10
CA LYS A 49 30.86 6.73 -41.51
C LYS A 49 31.05 7.77 -40.40
N ALA A 50 29.98 8.20 -39.73
CA ALA A 50 30.08 9.15 -38.62
C ALA A 50 30.88 8.61 -37.41
N LEU A 51 30.92 7.29 -37.20
CA LEU A 51 31.78 6.66 -36.20
C LEU A 51 33.25 6.57 -36.67
N GLN A 52 33.49 6.29 -37.96
CA GLN A 52 34.82 6.32 -38.57
C GLN A 52 35.45 7.73 -38.44
N ASP A 53 34.68 8.78 -38.76
CA ASP A 53 35.14 10.17 -38.71
C ASP A 53 35.46 10.61 -37.28
N LEU A 54 34.60 10.23 -36.32
CA LEU A 54 34.82 10.45 -34.90
C LEU A 54 36.05 9.68 -34.38
N ALA A 55 36.23 8.42 -34.80
CA ALA A 55 37.39 7.61 -34.43
C ALA A 55 38.69 8.14 -35.06
N GLN A 56 38.66 8.65 -36.29
CA GLN A 56 39.81 9.31 -36.92
C GLN A 56 40.22 10.58 -36.16
N LYS A 57 39.24 11.37 -35.69
CA LYS A 57 39.47 12.56 -34.84
C LYS A 57 40.06 12.23 -33.46
N HIS A 58 39.72 11.07 -32.89
CA HIS A 58 40.16 10.64 -31.54
C HIS A 58 40.91 9.28 -31.56
N SER A 59 41.80 9.09 -32.54
CA SER A 59 42.40 7.78 -32.89
C SER A 59 43.21 7.10 -31.79
N ASN A 60 43.73 7.86 -30.82
CA ASN A 60 44.42 7.31 -29.64
C ASN A 60 43.44 6.76 -28.59
N LEU A 61 42.18 7.21 -28.57
CA LEU A 61 41.18 6.87 -27.57
C LEU A 61 40.13 5.88 -28.10
N ILE A 62 39.63 6.08 -29.32
CA ILE A 62 38.52 5.29 -29.88
C ILE A 62 39.06 4.16 -30.75
N THR A 63 38.79 2.91 -30.34
CA THR A 63 38.99 1.72 -31.16
C THR A 63 37.62 1.23 -31.64
N VAL A 64 37.35 1.35 -32.95
CA VAL A 64 36.14 0.77 -33.56
C VAL A 64 36.36 -0.74 -33.74
N ILE A 65 35.37 -1.56 -33.38
CA ILE A 65 35.46 -3.02 -33.46
C ILE A 65 34.21 -3.61 -34.13
N THR A 66 34.41 -4.68 -34.90
CA THR A 66 33.31 -5.53 -35.37
C THR A 66 32.70 -6.23 -34.16
N LEU A 67 31.40 -6.05 -33.94
CA LEU A 67 30.64 -6.69 -32.87
C LEU A 67 29.16 -6.77 -33.27
N ASP A 68 28.72 -7.93 -33.75
CA ASP A 68 27.31 -8.32 -33.74
C ASP A 68 26.99 -9.03 -32.42
N THR A 69 26.09 -8.44 -31.63
CA THR A 69 25.66 -9.01 -30.35
C THR A 69 24.77 -10.23 -30.51
N THR A 70 24.39 -10.62 -31.74
CA THR A 70 23.61 -11.83 -32.03
C THR A 70 24.46 -13.02 -32.51
N ASP A 71 25.75 -12.81 -32.78
CA ASP A 71 26.69 -13.85 -33.19
C ASP A 71 27.76 -14.13 -32.10
N PRO A 72 27.77 -15.33 -31.49
CA PRO A 72 28.82 -15.72 -30.54
C PRO A 72 30.25 -15.69 -31.09
N VAL A 73 30.45 -15.85 -32.41
CA VAL A 73 31.78 -15.77 -33.03
C VAL A 73 32.27 -14.33 -33.03
N SER A 74 31.47 -13.39 -33.55
CA SER A 74 31.76 -11.95 -33.53
C SER A 74 31.98 -11.41 -32.11
N ILE A 75 31.22 -11.86 -31.11
CA ILE A 75 31.44 -11.49 -29.69
C ILE A 75 32.82 -11.95 -29.20
N LYS A 76 33.24 -13.16 -29.57
CA LYS A 76 34.53 -13.75 -29.17
C LYS A 76 35.72 -13.13 -29.91
N GLU A 77 35.57 -12.78 -31.18
CA GLU A 77 36.56 -12.02 -31.94
C GLU A 77 36.72 -10.60 -31.36
N ALA A 78 35.62 -9.93 -31.04
CA ALA A 78 35.63 -8.64 -30.36
C ALA A 78 36.36 -8.72 -29.01
N PHE A 79 36.12 -9.77 -28.22
CA PHE A 79 36.83 -10.04 -26.95
C PHE A 79 38.35 -10.18 -27.15
N GLN A 80 38.80 -10.81 -28.23
CA GLN A 80 40.23 -10.93 -28.58
C GLN A 80 40.84 -9.62 -29.10
N VAL A 81 40.08 -8.79 -29.83
CA VAL A 81 40.53 -7.45 -30.26
C VAL A 81 40.68 -6.52 -29.06
N VAL A 82 39.67 -6.48 -28.17
CA VAL A 82 39.69 -5.70 -26.93
C VAL A 82 40.82 -6.19 -26.01
N GLY A 83 40.99 -7.51 -25.85
CA GLY A 83 42.08 -8.10 -25.07
C GLY A 83 43.48 -7.67 -25.54
N ARG A 84 43.73 -7.72 -26.86
CA ARG A 84 45.01 -7.26 -27.44
C ARG A 84 45.28 -5.77 -27.24
N LYS A 85 44.23 -4.94 -27.11
CA LYS A 85 44.35 -3.49 -26.88
C LYS A 85 44.45 -3.14 -25.38
N LEU A 86 43.87 -3.95 -24.49
CA LEU A 86 43.96 -3.79 -23.04
C LEU A 86 45.25 -4.38 -22.43
N GLY A 87 45.76 -5.49 -22.97
CA GLY A 87 46.84 -6.27 -22.34
C GLY A 87 46.43 -6.79 -20.96
N ASP A 88 47.22 -6.45 -19.94
CA ASP A 88 46.89 -6.71 -18.52
C ASP A 88 45.84 -5.76 -17.94
N GLY A 89 45.42 -4.75 -18.71
CA GLY A 89 44.36 -3.81 -18.36
C GLY A 89 42.98 -4.45 -18.20
N SER A 90 42.00 -3.61 -17.89
CA SER A 90 40.66 -4.01 -17.46
C SER A 90 39.56 -3.21 -18.14
N LEU A 91 38.41 -3.82 -18.40
CA LEU A 91 37.21 -3.12 -18.83
C LEU A 91 36.46 -2.64 -17.59
N SER A 92 36.18 -1.34 -17.49
CA SER A 92 35.49 -0.76 -16.32
C SER A 92 34.02 -0.45 -16.55
N LEU A 93 33.60 -0.25 -17.80
CA LEU A 93 32.22 0.05 -18.15
C LEU A 93 31.82 -0.71 -19.42
N LEU A 94 30.71 -1.45 -19.35
CA LEU A 94 30.06 -2.08 -20.49
C LEU A 94 28.68 -1.42 -20.69
N ILE A 95 28.45 -0.78 -21.82
CA ILE A 95 27.14 -0.24 -22.20
C ILE A 95 26.55 -1.12 -23.32
N ASN A 96 25.62 -1.98 -22.93
CA ASN A 96 24.75 -2.75 -23.82
C ASN A 96 23.66 -1.82 -24.39
N ASN A 97 24.07 -1.00 -25.37
CA ASN A 97 23.21 -0.07 -26.11
C ASN A 97 22.62 -0.69 -27.40
N ALA A 98 23.23 -1.76 -27.93
CA ALA A 98 22.68 -2.49 -29.07
C ALA A 98 21.25 -2.98 -28.78
N GLY A 99 20.37 -2.81 -29.76
CA GLY A 99 18.96 -3.17 -29.63
C GLY A 99 18.17 -2.86 -30.89
N MET A 100 17.00 -3.48 -31.01
CA MET A 100 16.07 -3.27 -32.12
C MET A 100 14.61 -3.34 -31.68
N ASN A 101 13.75 -2.78 -32.53
CA ASN A 101 12.31 -2.83 -32.41
C ASN A 101 11.76 -3.31 -33.76
N ILE A 102 10.87 -4.32 -33.75
CA ILE A 102 10.00 -4.63 -34.87
C ILE A 102 8.58 -4.26 -34.42
N PRO A 103 7.95 -3.23 -35.01
CA PRO A 103 6.59 -2.85 -34.66
C PRO A 103 5.60 -3.96 -35.01
N GLY A 104 4.74 -4.32 -34.05
CA GLY A 104 3.66 -5.27 -34.25
C GLY A 104 2.72 -5.31 -33.04
N ASN A 105 1.42 -5.25 -33.31
CA ASN A 105 0.37 -5.56 -32.33
C ASN A 105 0.17 -7.09 -32.21
N LEU A 106 -0.83 -7.53 -31.43
CA LEU A 106 -1.08 -8.96 -31.17
C LEU A 106 -1.37 -9.76 -32.46
N GLN A 107 -2.08 -9.15 -33.41
CA GLN A 107 -2.48 -9.78 -34.67
C GLN A 107 -1.35 -9.76 -35.73
N GLN A 108 -0.39 -8.85 -35.58
CA GLN A 108 0.74 -8.67 -36.51
C GLN A 108 2.02 -9.40 -36.07
N THR A 109 2.12 -9.77 -34.79
CA THR A 109 3.36 -10.32 -34.20
C THR A 109 3.44 -11.83 -34.38
N GLY A 110 4.34 -12.30 -35.22
CA GLY A 110 4.65 -13.72 -35.38
C GLY A 110 5.76 -14.20 -34.43
N MET A 111 6.07 -15.49 -34.53
CA MET A 111 7.18 -16.12 -33.80
C MET A 111 8.52 -15.48 -34.15
N LYS A 112 8.75 -15.16 -35.42
CA LYS A 112 10.02 -14.62 -35.91
C LYS A 112 10.31 -13.24 -35.31
N GLU A 113 9.30 -12.37 -35.27
CA GLU A 113 9.42 -11.00 -34.77
C GLU A 113 9.69 -10.99 -33.26
N MET A 114 9.11 -11.94 -32.52
CA MET A 114 9.45 -12.19 -31.12
C MET A 114 10.89 -12.68 -30.96
N VAL A 115 11.31 -13.71 -31.70
CA VAL A 115 12.63 -14.34 -31.57
C VAL A 115 13.77 -13.39 -31.98
N ASP A 116 13.67 -12.70 -33.11
CA ASP A 116 14.70 -11.75 -33.58
C ASP A 116 14.95 -10.63 -32.54
N VAL A 117 13.86 -10.10 -31.99
CA VAL A 117 13.89 -8.99 -31.03
C VAL A 117 14.37 -9.48 -29.65
N TYR A 118 13.99 -10.67 -29.20
CA TYR A 118 14.56 -11.28 -27.97
C TYR A 118 16.04 -11.60 -28.10
N THR A 119 16.46 -12.16 -29.24
CA THR A 119 17.86 -12.48 -29.52
C THR A 119 18.73 -11.23 -29.43
N THR A 120 18.28 -10.13 -30.05
CA THR A 120 19.02 -8.86 -30.04
C THR A 120 18.92 -8.11 -28.70
N ASN A 121 17.74 -8.03 -28.08
CA ASN A 121 17.52 -7.19 -26.89
C ASN A 121 17.81 -7.88 -25.56
N VAL A 122 17.93 -9.21 -25.52
CA VAL A 122 18.07 -9.99 -24.27
C VAL A 122 19.25 -10.95 -24.34
N VAL A 123 19.30 -11.81 -25.35
CA VAL A 123 20.37 -12.81 -25.47
C VAL A 123 21.71 -12.15 -25.76
N GLY A 124 21.75 -11.15 -26.65
CA GLY A 124 22.98 -10.42 -26.95
C GLY A 124 23.62 -9.71 -25.75
N PRO A 125 22.88 -8.87 -24.99
CA PRO A 125 23.37 -8.29 -23.75
C PRO A 125 23.88 -9.32 -22.73
N MET A 126 23.25 -10.49 -22.64
CA MET A 126 23.71 -11.61 -21.80
C MET A 126 25.02 -12.22 -22.29
N LEU A 127 25.14 -12.52 -23.59
CA LEU A 127 26.36 -13.10 -24.18
C LEU A 127 27.55 -12.14 -24.12
N VAL A 128 27.35 -10.85 -24.40
CA VAL A 128 28.40 -9.83 -24.28
C VAL A 128 28.81 -9.64 -22.81
N ALA A 129 27.86 -9.56 -21.87
CA ALA A 129 28.18 -9.48 -20.45
C ALA A 129 28.97 -10.71 -19.96
N LYS A 130 28.60 -11.92 -20.43
CA LYS A 130 29.29 -13.17 -20.11
C LYS A 130 30.72 -13.22 -20.65
N GLU A 131 30.93 -12.95 -21.94
CA GLU A 131 32.27 -13.07 -22.56
C GLU A 131 33.23 -12.01 -22.00
N PHE A 132 32.76 -10.78 -21.76
CA PHE A 132 33.60 -9.68 -21.26
C PHE A 132 33.78 -9.65 -19.73
N LEU A 133 33.09 -10.52 -18.98
CA LEU A 133 33.16 -10.59 -17.52
C LEU A 133 34.60 -10.67 -16.95
N PRO A 134 35.56 -11.45 -17.52
CA PRO A 134 36.92 -11.51 -16.99
C PRO A 134 37.62 -10.14 -16.96
N TYR A 135 37.40 -9.27 -17.95
CA TYR A 135 37.98 -7.92 -17.96
C TYR A 135 37.27 -6.99 -16.95
N MET A 136 35.99 -7.23 -16.65
CA MET A 136 35.24 -6.51 -15.62
C MET A 136 35.66 -6.92 -14.20
N GLN A 137 35.95 -8.21 -13.99
CA GLN A 137 36.49 -8.73 -12.73
C GLN A 137 37.88 -8.16 -12.44
N ARG A 138 38.76 -8.04 -13.45
CA ARG A 138 40.04 -7.32 -13.32
C ARG A 138 39.84 -5.88 -12.81
N ALA A 139 38.86 -5.15 -13.35
CA ALA A 139 38.60 -3.77 -12.92
C ALA A 139 38.15 -3.70 -11.45
N SER A 140 37.34 -4.66 -11.00
CA SER A 140 36.88 -4.72 -9.59
C SER A 140 37.98 -5.12 -8.59
N ALA A 141 39.02 -5.80 -9.08
CA ALA A 141 40.20 -6.15 -8.29
C ALA A 141 41.14 -4.96 -8.06
N LEU A 142 41.00 -3.84 -8.80
CA LEU A 142 41.91 -2.69 -8.69
C LEU A 142 41.75 -1.94 -7.34
N PRO A 143 42.87 -1.43 -6.78
CA PRO A 143 42.82 -0.52 -5.64
C PRO A 143 41.96 0.72 -5.94
N GLY A 144 40.99 1.00 -5.08
CA GLY A 144 40.02 2.09 -5.24
C GLY A 144 38.60 1.62 -5.58
N SER A 145 38.44 0.53 -6.34
CA SER A 145 37.11 0.07 -6.79
C SER A 145 36.21 -0.48 -5.68
N ARG A 146 36.76 -0.69 -4.49
CA ARG A 146 36.04 -1.10 -3.28
C ARG A 146 35.60 0.08 -2.39
N THR A 147 35.92 1.33 -2.74
CA THR A 147 35.75 2.50 -1.83
C THR A 147 34.32 2.99 -1.63
N GLY A 148 33.31 2.37 -2.26
CA GLY A 148 31.89 2.64 -2.02
C GLY A 148 31.36 3.98 -2.54
N LYS A 149 32.25 4.87 -3.00
CA LYS A 149 31.91 6.16 -3.62
C LYS A 149 31.17 5.95 -4.94
N ALA A 150 30.27 6.88 -5.27
CA ALA A 150 29.62 6.92 -6.58
C ALA A 150 30.67 6.90 -7.71
N GLY A 151 30.43 6.09 -8.74
CA GLY A 151 31.33 6.00 -9.90
C GLY A 151 32.72 5.42 -9.60
N SER A 152 32.89 4.65 -8.51
CA SER A 152 34.16 3.94 -8.20
C SER A 152 34.18 2.46 -8.63
N LYS A 153 33.01 1.85 -8.79
CA LYS A 153 32.85 0.42 -9.13
C LYS A 153 32.68 0.22 -10.63
N PRO A 154 33.22 -0.86 -11.22
CA PRO A 154 32.92 -1.20 -12.60
C PRO A 154 31.43 -1.52 -12.80
N ALA A 155 30.89 -1.22 -13.97
CA ALA A 155 29.44 -1.26 -14.21
C ALA A 155 29.05 -1.86 -15.57
N ILE A 156 27.93 -2.60 -15.59
CA ILE A 156 27.23 -3.08 -16.79
C ILE A 156 25.91 -2.31 -16.90
N ILE A 157 25.72 -1.62 -18.03
CA ILE A 157 24.58 -0.75 -18.29
C ILE A 157 23.76 -1.35 -19.44
N ASN A 158 22.53 -1.78 -19.13
CA ASN A 158 21.61 -2.33 -20.12
C ASN A 158 20.62 -1.24 -20.57
N VAL A 159 20.67 -0.83 -21.85
CA VAL A 159 19.76 0.20 -22.35
C VAL A 159 18.36 -0.41 -22.56
N SER A 160 17.41 0.09 -21.78
CA SER A 160 16.03 -0.39 -21.67
C SER A 160 15.05 0.74 -22.03
N THR A 161 13.78 0.64 -21.63
CA THR A 161 12.73 1.58 -22.00
C THR A 161 11.64 1.72 -20.93
N LEU A 162 10.98 2.87 -20.83
CA LEU A 162 9.75 3.04 -20.03
C LEU A 162 8.70 1.95 -20.34
N PHE A 163 8.58 1.56 -21.61
CA PHE A 163 7.64 0.54 -22.08
C PHE A 163 7.94 -0.89 -21.57
N SER A 164 9.03 -1.10 -20.84
CA SER A 164 9.37 -2.36 -20.15
C SER A 164 8.78 -2.46 -18.74
N SER A 165 8.16 -1.37 -18.25
CA SER A 165 7.40 -1.34 -17.01
C SER A 165 6.08 -2.09 -17.18
N ILE A 166 5.86 -3.13 -16.36
CA ILE A 166 4.58 -3.85 -16.31
C ILE A 166 3.52 -2.94 -15.65
N GLU A 167 3.88 -2.26 -14.54
CA GLU A 167 3.03 -1.29 -13.82
C GLU A 167 2.47 -0.22 -14.79
N LYS A 168 3.35 0.40 -15.59
CA LYS A 168 2.99 1.45 -16.56
C LYS A 168 2.61 0.94 -17.95
N CYS A 169 2.33 -0.36 -18.09
CA CYS A 169 1.85 -0.90 -19.35
C CYS A 169 0.49 -0.26 -19.71
N HIS A 170 -0.45 -0.21 -18.75
CA HIS A 170 -1.77 0.38 -18.95
C HIS A 170 -1.74 1.86 -19.34
N GLU A 171 -0.79 2.65 -18.80
CA GLU A 171 -0.60 4.06 -19.16
C GLU A 171 -0.10 4.25 -20.60
N THR A 172 0.74 3.35 -21.10
CA THR A 172 1.57 3.59 -22.30
C THR A 172 1.24 2.69 -23.49
N PHE A 173 0.44 1.65 -23.32
CA PHE A 173 0.25 0.60 -24.34
C PHE A 173 -0.56 1.07 -25.55
N SER A 174 -1.57 1.90 -25.33
CA SER A 174 -2.43 2.49 -26.39
C SER A 174 -1.63 3.33 -27.39
N GLU A 175 -0.62 4.08 -26.93
CA GLU A 175 0.23 4.92 -27.76
C GLU A 175 1.22 4.11 -28.63
N ALA A 176 1.66 2.94 -28.14
CA ALA A 176 2.67 2.12 -28.79
C ALA A 176 2.54 0.62 -28.44
N PRO A 177 1.61 -0.13 -29.08
CA PRO A 177 1.31 -1.53 -28.74
C PRO A 177 2.33 -2.53 -29.30
N MET A 178 3.62 -2.30 -29.06
CA MET A 178 4.76 -3.03 -29.64
C MET A 178 5.11 -4.30 -28.83
N TYR A 179 4.48 -5.44 -29.16
CA TYR A 179 4.60 -6.67 -28.36
C TYR A 179 6.05 -7.19 -28.19
N PRO A 180 6.86 -7.36 -29.25
CA PRO A 180 8.23 -7.87 -29.12
C PRO A 180 9.12 -6.93 -28.30
N TYR A 181 8.98 -5.61 -28.48
CA TYR A 181 9.85 -4.64 -27.82
C TYR A 181 9.55 -4.49 -26.32
N ARG A 182 8.26 -4.47 -25.95
CA ARG A 182 7.83 -4.40 -24.54
C ARG A 182 8.29 -5.62 -23.77
N THR A 183 7.99 -6.81 -24.28
CA THR A 183 8.29 -8.08 -23.61
C THR A 183 9.79 -8.36 -23.54
N SER A 184 10.54 -8.17 -24.63
CA SER A 184 12.00 -8.33 -24.61
C SER A 184 12.70 -7.37 -23.67
N LYS A 185 12.31 -6.08 -23.62
CA LYS A 185 12.93 -5.13 -22.67
C LYS A 185 12.49 -5.37 -21.22
N ALA A 186 11.31 -5.93 -20.96
CA ALA A 186 10.94 -6.42 -19.63
C ALA A 186 11.81 -7.63 -19.22
N ALA A 187 12.07 -8.57 -20.14
CA ALA A 187 13.00 -9.68 -19.90
C ALA A 187 14.45 -9.20 -19.68
N LEU A 188 14.91 -8.16 -20.40
CA LEU A 188 16.20 -7.50 -20.16
C LEU A 188 16.30 -6.90 -18.74
N ASN A 189 15.21 -6.37 -18.19
CA ASN A 189 15.20 -5.89 -16.81
C ASN A 189 15.32 -7.05 -15.80
N MET A 190 14.68 -8.20 -16.06
CA MET A 190 14.83 -9.38 -15.21
C MET A 190 16.24 -9.97 -15.29
N LEU A 191 16.82 -10.06 -16.50
CA LEU A 191 18.22 -10.41 -16.72
C LEU A 191 19.16 -9.45 -15.98
N THR A 192 18.87 -8.14 -15.99
CA THR A 192 19.61 -7.11 -15.23
C THR A 192 19.54 -7.40 -13.72
N ARG A 193 18.37 -7.78 -13.17
CA ARG A 193 18.23 -8.20 -11.77
C ARG A 193 19.02 -9.46 -11.45
N CYS A 194 19.01 -10.47 -12.32
CA CYS A 194 19.76 -11.71 -12.12
C CYS A 194 21.28 -11.46 -12.08
N MET A 195 21.82 -10.77 -13.09
CA MET A 195 23.24 -10.41 -13.14
C MET A 195 23.66 -9.48 -11.99
N ALA A 196 22.77 -8.59 -11.54
CA ALA A 196 23.04 -7.70 -10.40
C ALA A 196 23.21 -8.43 -9.06
N GLU A 197 22.50 -9.54 -8.85
CA GLU A 197 22.63 -10.35 -7.63
C GLU A 197 23.79 -11.35 -7.76
N GLU A 198 24.03 -11.91 -8.95
CA GLU A 198 25.17 -12.80 -9.18
C GLU A 198 26.52 -12.07 -9.05
N LEU A 199 26.70 -10.94 -9.74
CA LEU A 199 27.97 -10.20 -9.80
C LEU A 199 28.20 -9.28 -8.58
N LYS A 200 27.27 -9.32 -7.62
CA LYS A 200 27.35 -8.66 -6.31
C LYS A 200 28.59 -9.10 -5.52
N LYS A 201 28.93 -10.40 -5.61
CA LYS A 201 30.15 -11.01 -5.04
C LYS A 201 31.43 -10.42 -5.67
N ASP A 202 31.40 -10.18 -6.97
CA ASP A 202 32.48 -9.58 -7.76
C ASP A 202 32.56 -8.05 -7.58
N GLY A 203 31.57 -7.43 -6.92
CA GLY A 203 31.52 -5.98 -6.68
C GLY A 203 31.10 -5.14 -7.89
N ILE A 204 30.75 -5.77 -9.01
CA ILE A 204 30.33 -5.12 -10.26
C ILE A 204 28.89 -4.63 -10.12
N LEU A 205 28.59 -3.41 -10.60
CA LEU A 205 27.23 -2.89 -10.67
C LEU A 205 26.54 -3.33 -11.96
N VAL A 206 25.25 -3.61 -11.93
CA VAL A 206 24.46 -3.91 -13.15
C VAL A 206 23.15 -3.13 -13.10
N THR A 207 22.92 -2.20 -14.03
CA THR A 207 21.76 -1.28 -13.97
C THR A 207 21.10 -1.15 -15.34
N ALA A 208 19.77 -1.06 -15.38
CA ALA A 208 19.02 -0.80 -16.61
C ALA A 208 18.70 0.70 -16.72
N LEU A 209 18.91 1.30 -17.89
CA LEU A 209 18.63 2.73 -18.13
C LEU A 209 17.67 2.94 -19.30
N HIS A 210 16.59 3.68 -19.06
CA HIS A 210 15.72 4.21 -20.11
C HIS A 210 16.26 5.55 -20.62
N PRO A 211 16.59 5.69 -21.91
CA PRO A 211 17.23 6.89 -22.46
C PRO A 211 16.30 8.10 -22.65
N GLY A 212 15.02 8.01 -22.22
CA GLY A 212 13.94 8.89 -22.66
C GLY A 212 13.36 8.46 -24.02
N TRP A 213 12.47 9.28 -24.59
CA TRP A 213 12.02 9.13 -25.98
C TRP A 213 12.85 10.07 -26.87
N VAL A 214 13.77 9.48 -27.65
CA VAL A 214 14.93 10.19 -28.24
C VAL A 214 14.84 10.26 -29.77
N LYS A 215 15.11 11.44 -30.34
CA LYS A 215 15.18 11.71 -31.79
C LYS A 215 16.26 10.86 -32.48
N THR A 216 15.84 9.71 -32.96
CA THR A 216 16.66 8.65 -33.58
C THR A 216 15.83 7.91 -34.61
N ASP A 217 16.46 7.12 -35.49
CA ASP A 217 15.80 6.25 -36.46
C ASP A 217 14.72 5.34 -35.84
N MET A 218 14.88 4.96 -34.56
CA MET A 218 13.94 4.11 -33.82
C MET A 218 12.87 4.92 -33.06
N GLY A 219 13.21 6.11 -32.56
CA GLY A 219 12.28 6.99 -31.83
C GLY A 219 11.42 7.89 -32.73
N GLY A 220 11.84 8.11 -33.98
CA GLY A 220 11.17 8.98 -34.94
C GLY A 220 11.38 10.48 -34.68
N PRO A 221 10.88 11.35 -35.59
CA PRO A 221 11.09 12.80 -35.52
C PRO A 221 10.27 13.50 -34.42
N GLN A 222 9.18 12.88 -33.95
CA GLN A 222 8.27 13.43 -32.93
C GLN A 222 8.77 13.22 -31.50
N ALA A 223 9.85 12.46 -31.31
CA ALA A 223 10.48 12.26 -30.02
C ALA A 223 10.89 13.63 -29.41
N PRO A 224 10.61 13.93 -28.13
CA PRO A 224 10.91 15.23 -27.56
C PRO A 224 12.41 15.45 -27.30
N LEU A 225 13.14 14.41 -26.86
CA LEU A 225 14.51 14.53 -26.36
C LEU A 225 15.54 14.39 -27.49
N THR A 226 16.63 15.18 -27.46
CA THR A 226 17.73 15.00 -28.42
C THR A 226 18.66 13.86 -27.99
N VAL A 227 19.45 13.33 -28.92
CA VAL A 227 20.50 12.35 -28.58
C VAL A 227 21.52 12.94 -27.60
N VAL A 228 21.82 14.23 -27.71
CA VAL A 228 22.82 14.93 -26.88
C VAL A 228 22.36 14.99 -25.42
N ASP A 229 21.12 15.43 -25.19
CA ASP A 229 20.53 15.53 -23.84
C ASP A 229 20.39 14.15 -23.20
N SER A 230 19.94 13.17 -23.99
CA SER A 230 19.76 11.77 -23.59
C SER A 230 21.07 11.15 -23.11
N ALA A 231 22.12 11.20 -23.96
CA ALA A 231 23.43 10.67 -23.64
C ALA A 231 24.08 11.41 -22.45
N SER A 232 23.91 12.73 -22.37
CA SER A 232 24.43 13.54 -21.26
C SER A 232 23.74 13.22 -19.93
N GLY A 233 22.42 12.98 -19.94
CA GLY A 233 21.69 12.44 -18.79
C GLY A 233 22.21 11.06 -18.40
N MET A 234 22.23 10.10 -19.33
CA MET A 234 22.74 8.75 -19.08
C MET A 234 24.16 8.75 -18.49
N LEU A 235 25.10 9.54 -19.01
CA LEU A 235 26.46 9.62 -18.49
C LEU A 235 26.54 10.24 -17.07
N ARG A 236 25.64 11.18 -16.73
CA ARG A 236 25.50 11.70 -15.36
C ARG A 236 24.91 10.67 -14.40
N VAL A 237 23.97 9.83 -14.86
CA VAL A 237 23.44 8.72 -14.06
C VAL A 237 24.49 7.62 -13.88
N ILE A 238 25.22 7.26 -14.94
CA ILE A 238 26.28 6.24 -14.92
C ILE A 238 27.44 6.63 -13.98
N SER A 239 27.72 7.93 -13.81
CA SER A 239 28.72 8.42 -12.84
C SER A 239 28.20 8.54 -11.41
N SER A 240 26.89 8.65 -11.19
CA SER A 240 26.30 8.69 -9.84
C SER A 240 26.00 7.30 -9.24
N LEU A 241 26.14 6.22 -10.02
CA LEU A 241 25.79 4.87 -9.58
C LEU A 241 26.56 4.42 -8.32
N THR A 242 25.80 3.77 -7.43
CA THR A 242 26.24 3.11 -6.20
C THR A 242 25.65 1.69 -6.14
N SER A 243 26.01 0.88 -5.15
CA SER A 243 25.42 -0.45 -4.99
C SER A 243 23.91 -0.47 -4.71
N GLU A 244 23.31 0.65 -4.29
CA GLU A 244 21.85 0.79 -4.14
C GLU A 244 21.12 0.82 -5.50
N HIS A 245 21.82 1.24 -6.56
CA HIS A 245 21.31 1.30 -7.93
C HIS A 245 21.50 -0.02 -8.70
N SER A 246 22.06 -1.06 -8.06
CA SER A 246 22.24 -2.36 -8.71
C SER A 246 20.91 -3.09 -8.89
N GLY A 247 20.71 -3.65 -10.08
CA GLY A 247 19.50 -4.28 -10.58
C GLY A 247 18.32 -3.33 -10.85
N THR A 248 18.43 -2.02 -10.59
CA THR A 248 17.30 -1.10 -10.79
C THR A 248 17.10 -0.73 -12.27
N LEU A 249 15.89 -0.29 -12.60
CA LEU A 249 15.59 0.46 -13.82
C LEU A 249 15.47 1.95 -13.48
N LEU A 250 16.29 2.79 -14.09
CA LEU A 250 16.24 4.25 -13.95
C LEU A 250 15.95 4.89 -15.32
N ASP A 251 15.51 6.14 -15.36
CA ASP A 251 15.57 6.98 -16.54
C ASP A 251 16.91 7.75 -16.66
N TRP A 252 17.07 8.46 -17.78
CA TRP A 252 18.20 9.35 -18.09
C TRP A 252 18.37 10.54 -17.11
N GLU A 253 17.40 10.80 -16.21
CA GLU A 253 17.50 11.77 -15.12
C GLU A 253 17.88 11.12 -13.77
N GLY A 254 18.00 9.78 -13.73
CA GLY A 254 18.36 8.99 -12.55
C GLY A 254 17.16 8.57 -11.68
N LYS A 255 15.94 8.84 -12.13
CA LYS A 255 14.72 8.53 -11.39
C LYS A 255 14.27 7.10 -11.68
N GLY A 256 13.90 6.38 -10.62
CA GLY A 256 13.48 4.99 -10.71
C GLY A 256 12.16 4.79 -11.45
N ILE A 257 12.15 3.85 -12.40
CA ILE A 257 10.94 3.37 -13.10
C ILE A 257 10.50 2.04 -12.45
N PRO A 258 9.20 1.86 -12.13
CA PRO A 258 8.70 0.59 -11.59
C PRO A 258 8.80 -0.54 -12.65
N CYS A 259 9.46 -1.65 -12.33
CA CYS A 259 9.64 -2.76 -13.26
C CYS A 259 8.40 -3.66 -13.33
N ALA A 260 7.94 -4.12 -12.16
CA ALA A 260 6.68 -4.82 -11.96
C ALA A 260 5.71 -3.90 -11.23
N ASP A 261 4.43 -4.24 -11.25
CA ASP A 261 3.47 -3.72 -10.27
C ASP A 261 4.06 -3.97 -8.88
N LYS A 262 4.36 -2.93 -8.11
CA LYS A 262 4.46 -3.13 -6.66
C LYS A 262 3.09 -3.67 -6.26
N MET A 263 3.04 -4.80 -5.55
CA MET A 263 1.80 -5.31 -4.97
C MET A 263 1.33 -4.37 -3.86
N ALA A 264 0.89 -3.19 -4.28
CA ALA A 264 0.32 -2.15 -3.48
C ALA A 264 -0.99 -2.72 -2.99
N LEU A 265 -0.98 -3.16 -1.74
CA LEU A 265 -2.18 -3.37 -0.95
C LEU A 265 -2.95 -2.06 -0.99
N ASN A 266 -3.85 -1.89 -1.96
CA ASN A 266 -4.64 -0.68 -2.13
C ASN A 266 -5.60 -0.49 -0.95
N PHE A 267 -5.86 -1.58 -0.22
CA PHE A 267 -6.56 -1.64 1.04
C PHE A 267 -5.76 -2.51 2.02
N CYS A 268 -5.77 -2.16 3.31
CA CYS A 268 -5.14 -2.98 4.34
C CYS A 268 -5.86 -4.33 4.48
N PRO A 269 -5.16 -5.48 4.44
CA PRO A 269 -5.80 -6.80 4.55
C PRO A 269 -6.52 -7.01 5.89
N GLU A 270 -6.11 -6.32 6.96
CA GLU A 270 -6.70 -6.48 8.30
C GLU A 270 -7.89 -5.57 8.59
N CYS A 271 -7.99 -4.40 7.93
CA CYS A 271 -9.01 -3.40 8.29
C CYS A 271 -9.78 -2.81 7.11
N GLY A 272 -9.43 -3.16 5.87
CA GLY A 272 -10.10 -2.66 4.66
C GLY A 272 -9.85 -1.18 4.34
N SER A 273 -9.08 -0.45 5.16
CA SER A 273 -8.78 0.96 4.92
C SER A 273 -7.90 1.15 3.70
N LYS A 274 -8.28 2.10 2.84
CA LYS A 274 -7.53 2.46 1.63
C LYS A 274 -6.14 2.98 2.00
N LEU A 275 -5.11 2.40 1.41
CA LEU A 275 -3.72 2.73 1.67
C LEU A 275 -3.15 3.64 0.58
N LYS A 276 -2.08 4.37 0.91
CA LYS A 276 -1.22 5.05 -0.06
C LYS A 276 0.05 4.23 -0.26
N THR A 277 0.60 4.26 -1.46
CA THR A 277 1.84 3.55 -1.79
C THR A 277 3.01 4.01 -0.89
N GLY A 278 3.79 3.04 -0.39
CA GLY A 278 5.00 3.30 0.41
C GLY A 278 4.84 3.21 1.94
N PHE A 279 3.62 3.07 2.48
CA PHE A 279 3.44 2.78 3.91
C PHE A 279 3.97 1.38 4.27
N LYS A 280 4.66 1.27 5.42
CA LYS A 280 5.07 -0.01 6.03
C LYS A 280 4.06 -0.54 7.07
N PHE A 281 3.16 0.31 7.53
CA PHE A 281 2.13 0.03 8.55
C PHE A 281 0.82 0.68 8.15
N CYS A 282 -0.33 0.11 8.51
CA CYS A 282 -1.63 0.70 8.20
C CYS A 282 -1.93 1.89 9.13
N PRO A 283 -2.22 3.10 8.61
CA PRO A 283 -2.53 4.26 9.46
C PRO A 283 -3.84 4.13 10.27
N SER A 284 -4.75 3.24 9.88
CA SER A 284 -6.04 3.02 10.57
C SER A 284 -6.03 1.92 11.65
N CYS A 285 -5.04 1.02 11.66
CA CYS A 285 -4.98 -0.10 12.63
C CYS A 285 -3.57 -0.47 13.10
N GLY A 286 -2.54 0.32 12.75
CA GLY A 286 -1.15 0.12 13.19
C GLY A 286 -0.44 -1.12 12.64
N VAL A 287 -1.16 -2.09 12.06
CA VAL A 287 -0.59 -3.40 11.68
C VAL A 287 0.48 -3.26 10.60
N LYS A 288 1.53 -4.11 10.68
CA LYS A 288 2.57 -4.23 9.65
C LYS A 288 1.91 -4.63 8.33
N LEU A 289 2.20 -3.88 7.28
CA LEU A 289 1.80 -4.25 5.93
C LEU A 289 2.83 -5.26 5.37
N PRO A 290 2.39 -6.40 4.81
CA PRO A 290 3.28 -7.39 4.22
C PRO A 290 4.33 -6.78 3.29
N SER A 291 5.60 -7.00 3.62
CA SER A 291 6.71 -6.78 2.69
C SER A 291 6.80 -7.95 1.70
N LEU A 292 7.47 -7.74 0.57
CA LEU A 292 7.69 -8.80 -0.43
C LEU A 292 8.40 -10.04 0.16
N THR A 293 9.24 -9.84 1.17
CA THR A 293 9.88 -10.90 1.97
C THR A 293 8.94 -11.63 2.93
N ASP A 294 7.91 -10.96 3.48
CA ASP A 294 6.92 -11.63 4.34
C ASP A 294 6.01 -12.54 3.50
N LEU A 295 5.63 -12.08 2.30
CA LEU A 295 4.80 -12.86 1.36
C LEU A 295 5.54 -14.11 0.86
N ALA A 296 6.82 -13.98 0.47
CA ALA A 296 7.63 -15.11 0.03
C ALA A 296 7.88 -16.18 1.11
N GLN A 297 7.67 -15.86 2.40
CA GLN A 297 7.74 -16.84 3.49
C GLN A 297 6.39 -17.51 3.77
N ALA A 298 5.26 -16.85 3.49
CA ALA A 298 3.93 -17.43 3.68
C ALA A 298 3.70 -18.67 2.80
N ASP A 299 4.01 -18.57 1.50
CA ASP A 299 3.82 -19.66 0.52
C ASP A 299 4.66 -20.92 0.82
N SER A 300 5.71 -20.81 1.64
CA SER A 300 6.55 -21.94 2.07
C SER A 300 6.00 -22.73 3.27
N SER A 301 4.86 -22.32 3.84
CA SER A 301 4.37 -22.80 5.15
C SER A 301 3.05 -23.59 5.13
N THR A 302 2.45 -23.84 3.96
CA THR A 302 1.12 -24.44 3.81
C THR A 302 1.14 -25.81 3.09
N SER A 303 1.94 -26.74 3.62
CA SER A 303 2.06 -28.10 3.09
C SER A 303 0.91 -29.04 3.48
N SER A 304 -0.18 -29.06 2.69
CA SER A 304 -0.87 -30.30 2.23
C SER A 304 -2.23 -30.02 1.57
N PRO A 305 -2.36 -30.16 0.24
CA PRO A 305 -3.61 -30.55 -0.40
C PRO A 305 -3.85 -32.05 -0.18
N ALA A 306 -5.08 -32.45 0.19
CA ALA A 306 -5.43 -33.87 0.28
C ALA A 306 -5.42 -34.54 -1.11
N ALA A 307 -5.01 -35.81 -1.18
CA ALA A 307 -4.86 -36.53 -2.44
C ALA A 307 -6.22 -36.76 -3.14
N LEU A 308 -6.42 -36.09 -4.28
CA LEU A 308 -7.50 -36.36 -5.21
C LEU A 308 -7.04 -37.44 -6.20
N GLN A 309 -7.52 -38.67 -6.03
CA GLN A 309 -7.22 -39.77 -6.93
C GLN A 309 -7.83 -39.51 -8.32
N ILE A 310 -7.00 -39.48 -9.35
CA ILE A 310 -7.42 -39.62 -10.74
C ILE A 310 -6.71 -40.86 -11.29
N SER A 311 -7.49 -41.90 -11.56
CA SER A 311 -7.00 -43.16 -12.12
C SER A 311 -6.70 -43.00 -13.61
N VAL A 312 -5.45 -43.18 -14.00
CA VAL A 312 -5.06 -43.43 -15.40
C VAL A 312 -4.67 -44.90 -15.50
N THR A 313 -5.47 -45.68 -16.25
CA THR A 313 -5.18 -47.08 -16.57
C THR A 313 -4.40 -47.14 -17.86
N ASP A 314 -3.15 -47.61 -17.81
CA ASP A 314 -2.30 -47.73 -18.99
C ASP A 314 -1.57 -49.07 -19.06
N GLY A 315 -1.40 -49.56 -20.29
CA GLY A 315 -0.56 -50.68 -20.65
C GLY A 315 -1.20 -51.66 -21.65
N PRO A 316 -0.40 -52.53 -22.31
CA PRO A 316 1.06 -52.50 -22.42
C PRO A 316 1.55 -52.46 -23.90
N VAL A 317 2.73 -51.88 -24.15
CA VAL A 317 3.49 -52.12 -25.39
C VAL A 317 4.95 -52.38 -25.07
N THR A 318 5.49 -53.46 -25.63
CA THR A 318 6.82 -54.01 -25.33
C THR A 318 7.83 -53.63 -26.41
N VAL A 319 9.00 -53.11 -26.04
CA VAL A 319 10.25 -53.25 -26.81
C VAL A 319 11.43 -53.44 -25.84
N GLN A 320 12.29 -54.42 -26.15
CA GLN A 320 13.61 -54.64 -25.56
C GLN A 320 14.65 -54.52 -26.72
N PRO A 321 15.97 -54.30 -26.48
CA PRO A 321 16.78 -55.28 -25.78
C PRO A 321 17.91 -54.79 -24.86
N GLN A 322 18.33 -55.77 -24.08
CA GLN A 322 19.51 -55.96 -23.22
C GLN A 322 20.84 -55.41 -23.75
N CYS A 323 21.76 -55.09 -22.83
CA CYS A 323 22.89 -56.00 -22.59
C CYS A 323 23.52 -55.81 -21.18
N SER A 324 24.14 -56.87 -20.67
CA SER A 324 24.93 -56.94 -19.42
C SER A 324 26.27 -57.66 -19.75
N PRO A 325 27.21 -58.02 -18.82
CA PRO A 325 26.98 -58.85 -17.63
C PRO A 325 27.88 -58.56 -16.39
N GLY A 326 27.73 -59.38 -15.34
CA GLY A 326 28.88 -59.86 -14.54
C GLY A 326 29.06 -59.31 -13.11
N PRO A 327 28.51 -59.99 -12.07
CA PRO A 327 28.86 -59.79 -10.67
C PRO A 327 29.94 -60.77 -10.17
N THR A 328 30.50 -60.53 -8.98
CA THR A 328 31.16 -61.58 -8.16
C THR A 328 31.05 -61.22 -6.67
N GLU A 329 31.01 -62.23 -5.79
CA GLU A 329 30.73 -62.08 -4.36
C GLU A 329 31.98 -61.99 -3.48
N ALA A 330 31.77 -61.50 -2.25
CA ALA A 330 32.43 -61.85 -0.99
C ALA A 330 33.97 -61.93 -0.89
N GLN A 331 34.52 -61.18 0.08
CA GLN A 331 35.25 -61.82 1.18
C GLN A 331 35.29 -60.95 2.46
N GLN A 332 35.53 -61.61 3.59
CA GLN A 332 35.67 -60.99 4.91
C GLN A 332 37.14 -60.62 5.17
N LEU A 333 37.39 -59.58 5.98
CA LEU A 333 38.13 -59.67 7.26
C LEU A 333 38.39 -58.28 7.85
N GLN A 334 38.15 -58.15 9.17
CA GLN A 334 38.76 -57.12 10.02
C GLN A 334 39.80 -57.80 10.89
N HIS A 335 40.92 -57.13 11.21
CA HIS A 335 41.73 -57.50 12.36
C HIS A 335 42.59 -56.34 12.88
N SER A 336 42.51 -56.10 14.20
CA SER A 336 43.54 -55.63 15.16
C SER A 336 44.45 -54.41 14.86
N GLY A 337 44.87 -53.64 15.87
CA GLY A 337 44.54 -53.72 17.31
C GLY A 337 45.57 -53.04 18.23
N ASP A 338 45.09 -52.60 19.39
CA ASP A 338 45.81 -52.25 20.64
C ASP A 338 46.86 -51.11 20.69
N GLY A 339 47.05 -50.57 21.90
CA GLY A 339 47.90 -49.39 22.23
C GLY A 339 49.22 -49.80 22.92
N PRO A 340 49.58 -49.32 24.15
CA PRO A 340 48.95 -48.30 25.02
C PRO A 340 49.98 -47.34 25.71
N VAL A 341 49.65 -46.81 26.93
CA VAL A 341 50.55 -46.30 28.02
C VAL A 341 50.65 -44.77 28.32
N ARG A 342 50.22 -44.40 29.56
CA ARG A 342 50.73 -43.48 30.64
C ARG A 342 51.82 -42.39 30.36
N SER A 343 52.02 -41.28 31.12
CA SER A 343 51.26 -40.49 32.16
C SER A 343 52.12 -39.34 32.79
N ILE A 344 51.54 -38.44 33.64
CA ILE A 344 52.13 -37.63 34.76
C ILE A 344 52.56 -36.12 34.56
N SER A 345 52.01 -35.22 35.41
CA SER A 345 52.50 -33.88 35.90
C SER A 345 52.67 -32.70 34.89
N ALA A 346 52.71 -31.40 35.29
CA ALA A 346 52.17 -30.63 36.44
C ALA A 346 52.14 -29.09 36.10
N SER A 347 51.52 -28.26 36.93
CA SER A 347 51.25 -26.81 36.68
C SER A 347 52.35 -25.85 37.22
N PRO A 348 52.30 -24.52 36.94
CA PRO A 348 51.58 -23.63 37.89
C PRO A 348 50.92 -22.32 37.35
N ARG A 349 49.87 -21.88 38.08
CA ARG A 349 49.30 -20.50 38.21
C ARG A 349 48.43 -19.89 37.08
N SER A 350 47.51 -19.02 37.53
CA SER A 350 46.44 -18.30 36.82
C SER A 350 46.19 -16.95 37.55
N PRO A 351 45.32 -16.00 37.10
CA PRO A 351 43.84 -16.12 36.93
C PRO A 351 43.33 -15.58 35.56
N LEU A 352 42.04 -15.46 35.18
CA LEU A 352 40.77 -15.45 35.93
C LEU A 352 39.59 -16.07 35.09
N CYS A 353 38.52 -16.46 35.79
CA CYS A 353 37.38 -17.32 35.42
C CYS A 353 36.63 -17.14 34.08
N ARG A 354 36.18 -18.29 33.52
CA ARG A 354 34.82 -18.49 32.96
C ARG A 354 34.26 -19.90 33.28
N THR A 355 32.99 -19.92 33.73
CA THR A 355 31.95 -20.98 33.60
C THR A 355 32.05 -22.40 34.23
N TRP A 356 30.90 -22.85 34.78
CA TRP A 356 30.40 -24.23 35.01
C TRP A 356 31.01 -25.04 36.20
N LYS A 357 30.37 -26.06 36.81
CA LYS A 357 29.37 -27.08 36.35
C LYS A 357 28.42 -27.63 37.48
N SER A 358 27.49 -28.52 37.07
CA SER A 358 27.11 -29.83 37.71
C SER A 358 25.85 -29.90 38.62
N THR A 359 24.84 -30.79 38.45
CA THR A 359 24.74 -32.30 38.33
C THR A 359 24.51 -32.94 39.72
N LYS A 360 23.53 -33.82 40.03
CA LYS A 360 23.17 -35.19 39.52
C LYS A 360 21.67 -35.51 39.82
N VAL A 361 20.88 -36.36 39.12
CA VAL A 361 20.93 -37.78 38.66
C VAL A 361 20.46 -38.84 39.69
N THR A 362 19.32 -39.51 39.37
CA THR A 362 18.90 -40.94 39.56
C THR A 362 17.52 -41.10 38.86
N GLU A 363 17.24 -42.00 37.90
CA GLU A 363 17.00 -43.48 37.97
C GLU A 363 15.64 -43.91 38.60
N SER A 364 14.88 -44.92 38.14
CA SER A 364 14.82 -45.69 36.86
C SER A 364 13.58 -46.66 36.78
N VAL A 365 13.39 -47.37 35.64
CA VAL A 365 12.76 -48.73 35.48
C VAL A 365 11.20 -48.95 35.56
N SER A 366 10.54 -48.88 34.38
CA SER A 366 9.73 -49.90 33.64
C SER A 366 8.46 -50.68 34.12
N VAL A 367 7.66 -51.09 33.10
CA VAL A 367 6.67 -52.19 32.86
C VAL A 367 5.23 -52.25 33.46
N ASN A 368 4.27 -52.22 32.52
CA ASN A 368 3.09 -53.10 32.27
C ASN A 368 1.90 -53.31 33.24
N SER A 369 0.74 -53.48 32.56
CA SER A 369 -0.43 -54.33 32.88
C SER A 369 -1.60 -53.83 33.76
N ALA A 370 -2.72 -53.60 33.07
CA ALA A 370 -4.00 -54.33 33.24
C ALA A 370 -5.03 -53.96 34.35
N THR A 371 -6.15 -53.36 33.90
CA THR A 371 -7.49 -54.03 33.86
C THR A 371 -8.48 -53.90 35.05
N LEU A 372 -9.73 -53.46 34.74
CA LEU A 372 -10.99 -53.46 35.55
C LEU A 372 -11.05 -52.43 36.73
N LEU A 373 -12.19 -51.91 37.21
CA LEU A 373 -13.63 -52.07 36.89
C LEU A 373 -14.51 -50.88 37.39
N LEU A 374 -15.84 -50.97 37.16
CA LEU A 374 -16.98 -50.28 37.80
C LEU A 374 -17.11 -48.75 37.53
N THR A 375 -17.90 -48.30 36.55
CA THR A 375 -19.39 -48.16 36.46
C THR A 375 -20.01 -46.96 37.17
N ALA A 376 -20.74 -46.11 36.41
CA ALA A 376 -22.21 -46.01 36.51
C ALA A 376 -22.81 -45.06 35.45
N SER A 377 -24.02 -45.38 34.97
CA SER A 377 -24.88 -44.46 34.21
C SER A 377 -26.35 -44.83 34.40
N PRO A 378 -27.26 -43.86 34.52
CA PRO A 378 -28.64 -43.95 34.05
C PRO A 378 -28.74 -43.23 32.69
N LYS A 379 -29.25 -43.83 31.61
CA LYS A 379 -30.67 -44.15 31.34
C LYS A 379 -31.58 -42.90 31.43
N SER A 380 -32.13 -42.32 30.37
CA SER A 380 -32.79 -42.80 29.12
C SER A 380 -34.30 -43.04 29.23
N THR A 381 -35.09 -42.31 28.45
CA THR A 381 -36.45 -42.65 28.01
C THR A 381 -36.69 -42.10 26.61
N ALA A 382 -37.46 -42.80 25.77
CA ALA A 382 -37.70 -42.41 24.38
C ALA A 382 -39.09 -42.84 23.87
N ALA A 383 -39.59 -42.12 22.87
CA ALA A 383 -40.65 -42.48 21.91
C ALA A 383 -40.27 -41.73 20.60
N GLY A 384 -40.52 -42.21 19.37
CA GLY A 384 -41.60 -43.08 18.86
C GLY A 384 -42.62 -42.18 18.14
N LEU A 385 -43.06 -42.40 16.89
CA LEU A 385 -42.94 -43.52 15.93
C LEU A 385 -43.02 -42.99 14.46
N SER A 386 -42.98 -43.88 13.48
CA SER A 386 -43.34 -43.68 12.05
C SER A 386 -43.93 -45.01 11.49
N PRO A 387 -44.31 -45.20 10.20
CA PRO A 387 -44.41 -44.29 9.03
C PRO A 387 -45.76 -44.45 8.25
N LYS A 388 -45.78 -44.18 6.92
CA LYS A 388 -46.81 -44.53 5.87
C LYS A 388 -48.05 -43.61 5.74
N ASP A 389 -48.75 -43.48 4.59
CA ASP A 389 -48.50 -43.73 3.14
C ASP A 389 -49.57 -42.99 2.29
N PHE A 390 -49.58 -43.18 0.94
CA PHE A 390 -50.47 -42.58 -0.11
C PHE A 390 -50.13 -41.12 -0.50
N THR A 391 -49.88 -40.71 -1.76
CA THR A 391 -50.36 -41.06 -3.15
C THR A 391 -51.78 -40.58 -3.47
N SER A 392 -52.16 -40.12 -4.69
CA SER A 392 -51.53 -40.24 -6.03
C SER A 392 -52.04 -39.17 -7.05
N LYS A 393 -51.43 -39.13 -8.26
CA LYS A 393 -51.95 -38.57 -9.56
C LYS A 393 -52.01 -37.02 -9.70
N SER A 394 -51.92 -36.41 -10.89
CA SER A 394 -51.80 -36.92 -12.30
C SER A 394 -51.01 -35.95 -13.22
N SER A 395 -50.56 -36.46 -14.38
CA SER A 395 -49.94 -35.73 -15.51
C SER A 395 -50.73 -36.07 -16.82
N PRO A 396 -50.20 -35.98 -18.07
CA PRO A 396 -49.55 -34.87 -18.80
C PRO A 396 -50.08 -34.67 -20.26
N GLN A 397 -49.85 -33.51 -20.90
CA GLN A 397 -49.78 -33.30 -22.38
C GLN A 397 -48.81 -32.12 -22.66
N LYS A 398 -47.81 -32.05 -23.56
CA LYS A 398 -47.26 -32.84 -24.70
C LYS A 398 -47.59 -32.29 -26.12
N ARG A 399 -46.52 -32.02 -26.91
CA ARG A 399 -46.45 -31.56 -28.33
C ARG A 399 -46.81 -30.08 -28.58
N LYS A 400 -46.28 -29.40 -29.63
CA LYS A 400 -45.77 -29.89 -30.93
C LYS A 400 -44.54 -29.10 -31.44
N THR A 401 -43.67 -29.75 -32.21
CA THR A 401 -42.51 -29.19 -32.94
C THR A 401 -42.86 -28.84 -34.39
N ARG A 402 -42.13 -27.92 -35.04
CA ARG A 402 -41.91 -27.96 -36.50
C ARG A 402 -40.61 -27.27 -36.94
N ALA A 403 -39.90 -27.90 -37.87
CA ALA A 403 -38.82 -27.33 -38.67
C ALA A 403 -38.96 -27.82 -40.13
N LYS A 404 -38.41 -27.05 -41.08
CA LYS A 404 -38.12 -27.33 -42.52
C LYS A 404 -37.42 -26.04 -43.05
N ALA A 405 -36.32 -26.01 -43.81
CA ALA A 405 -35.83 -26.84 -44.94
C ALA A 405 -36.68 -26.64 -46.22
N ASN A 406 -36.12 -26.47 -47.44
CA ASN A 406 -34.74 -26.67 -47.91
C ASN A 406 -34.52 -26.06 -49.34
N GLN A 407 -33.28 -26.12 -49.88
CA GLN A 407 -32.92 -26.14 -51.35
C GLN A 407 -33.18 -24.84 -52.19
N GLU A 408 -32.54 -24.54 -53.34
CA GLU A 408 -31.43 -25.09 -54.18
C GLU A 408 -30.84 -23.95 -55.09
N VAL A 409 -29.52 -23.86 -55.40
CA VAL A 409 -28.73 -24.37 -56.59
C VAL A 409 -29.10 -23.75 -57.96
N ASP A 410 -28.20 -23.40 -58.91
CA ASP A 410 -26.71 -23.44 -59.00
C ASP A 410 -26.08 -22.00 -59.10
N LEU A 411 -25.27 -21.48 -60.05
CA LEU A 411 -24.59 -21.91 -61.31
C LEU A 411 -23.20 -21.20 -61.48
N LYS A 412 -22.70 -20.95 -62.71
CA LYS A 412 -21.27 -20.69 -63.03
C LYS A 412 -21.01 -19.66 -64.16
N ALA A 413 -19.70 -19.37 -64.35
CA ALA A 413 -19.00 -18.63 -65.43
C ALA A 413 -19.08 -17.09 -65.33
N GLU A 414 -17.98 -16.32 -65.28
CA GLU A 414 -16.76 -16.22 -66.11
C GLU A 414 -16.95 -15.61 -67.51
N VAL A 415 -16.28 -14.47 -67.76
CA VAL A 415 -15.30 -14.24 -68.86
C VAL A 415 -14.79 -12.78 -68.84
N LEU A 416 -13.52 -12.57 -69.24
CA LEU A 416 -12.79 -11.28 -69.38
C LEU A 416 -12.93 -10.76 -70.85
N PRO A 417 -12.17 -9.78 -71.45
CA PRO A 417 -11.02 -8.99 -70.95
C PRO A 417 -10.86 -7.51 -71.45
N ARG A 418 -9.72 -6.89 -71.06
CA ARG A 418 -8.84 -5.96 -71.83
C ARG A 418 -9.23 -4.47 -72.11
N SER A 419 -8.44 -3.57 -71.48
CA SER A 419 -7.55 -2.53 -72.07
C SER A 419 -8.12 -1.39 -72.97
N SER A 420 -7.48 -0.23 -73.20
CA SER A 420 -6.08 0.21 -73.01
C SER A 420 -5.92 1.75 -72.93
N THR A 421 -4.70 2.23 -72.59
CA THR A 421 -4.00 3.48 -73.06
C THR A 421 -4.62 4.88 -72.92
N GLY A 422 -3.77 5.86 -72.57
CA GLY A 422 -3.96 7.30 -72.83
C GLY A 422 -3.46 8.20 -71.70
N GLY A 423 -2.85 9.38 -71.99
CA GLY A 423 -2.37 10.27 -70.93
C GLY A 423 -1.91 11.67 -71.37
N GLN A 424 -1.64 12.50 -70.34
CA GLN A 424 -1.05 13.86 -70.34
C GLN A 424 -1.93 15.05 -70.82
N SER A 425 -2.19 15.97 -69.88
CA SER A 425 -1.89 17.44 -69.83
C SER A 425 -1.80 18.28 -71.14
N PRO A 426 -1.97 19.63 -71.15
CA PRO A 426 -1.71 20.58 -70.03
C PRO A 426 -2.55 21.91 -69.96
N LYS A 427 -2.08 22.87 -69.12
CA LYS A 427 -2.24 24.35 -69.11
C LYS A 427 -3.33 25.04 -68.24
N ALA A 428 -3.03 26.30 -67.91
CA ALA A 428 -3.81 27.27 -67.09
C ALA A 428 -4.26 28.48 -67.97
N LEU A 429 -4.88 29.58 -67.50
CA LEU A 429 -4.30 30.64 -66.64
C LEU A 429 -5.30 31.81 -66.41
N GLN A 430 -5.35 32.44 -65.20
CA GLN A 430 -5.72 33.87 -64.92
C GLN A 430 -7.13 34.40 -65.33
N SER A 431 -7.73 35.53 -64.86
CA SER A 431 -7.51 36.61 -63.84
C SER A 431 -8.91 37.27 -63.55
N PRO A 432 -9.15 38.49 -62.94
CA PRO A 432 -8.29 39.52 -62.32
C PRO A 432 -8.78 40.07 -60.93
N ARG A 433 -8.29 41.27 -60.53
CA ARG A 433 -8.54 42.03 -59.26
C ARG A 433 -9.52 43.21 -59.50
N LYS A 434 -10.17 43.86 -58.52
CA LYS A 434 -9.61 44.90 -57.58
C LYS A 434 -10.64 45.40 -56.51
N ARG A 435 -10.16 46.26 -55.59
CA ARG A 435 -10.84 47.01 -54.48
C ARG A 435 -11.60 48.29 -54.98
N PRO A 436 -12.22 49.19 -54.15
CA PRO A 436 -12.25 49.35 -52.68
C PRO A 436 -13.64 49.71 -52.06
N ALA A 437 -13.67 50.29 -50.84
CA ALA A 437 -14.85 50.67 -50.06
C ALA A 437 -14.75 52.11 -49.50
N HIS A 438 -15.86 52.73 -49.08
CA HIS A 438 -15.97 53.63 -47.90
C HIS A 438 -17.41 54.15 -47.65
N ALA A 439 -17.78 54.29 -46.36
CA ALA A 439 -18.73 55.24 -45.73
C ALA A 439 -20.21 55.38 -46.20
N ASN A 440 -21.18 55.93 -45.44
CA ASN A 440 -21.59 55.86 -44.01
C ASN A 440 -22.53 57.06 -43.69
N VAL A 441 -23.86 56.86 -43.53
CA VAL A 441 -24.82 57.92 -43.13
C VAL A 441 -25.94 57.39 -42.21
N LYS A 442 -26.30 58.25 -41.25
CA LYS A 442 -27.44 58.37 -40.28
C LYS A 442 -28.82 57.77 -40.67
N GLN A 443 -29.77 57.40 -39.79
CA GLN A 443 -30.12 57.66 -38.36
C GLN A 443 -31.31 58.63 -38.15
N GLU A 444 -32.41 58.14 -37.54
CA GLU A 444 -33.48 58.77 -36.70
C GLU A 444 -34.48 57.63 -36.35
N GLU A 445 -34.84 57.26 -35.10
CA GLU A 445 -35.61 57.89 -33.98
C GLU A 445 -37.15 57.61 -34.06
N GLU A 446 -37.94 57.50 -32.98
CA GLU A 446 -37.82 57.99 -31.57
C GLU A 446 -38.21 56.98 -30.44
N ALA A 447 -37.80 57.33 -29.19
CA ALA A 447 -38.50 57.26 -27.88
C ALA A 447 -39.25 55.99 -27.34
N SER A 448 -39.27 55.69 -26.02
CA SER A 448 -38.48 56.15 -24.84
C SER A 448 -38.73 55.30 -23.55
N VAL A 449 -38.17 55.72 -22.40
CA VAL A 449 -38.40 55.31 -20.98
C VAL A 449 -37.55 54.18 -20.35
N ARG A 450 -36.38 54.57 -19.80
CA ARG A 450 -35.99 54.59 -18.35
C ARG A 450 -36.43 53.42 -17.40
N VAL A 451 -35.65 52.94 -16.41
CA VAL A 451 -34.41 53.42 -15.74
C VAL A 451 -33.42 52.26 -15.44
N SER A 452 -32.12 52.55 -15.39
CA SER A 452 -31.10 51.78 -14.64
C SER A 452 -30.09 52.72 -13.97
N PRO A 453 -29.35 52.26 -12.95
CA PRO A 453 -27.89 52.50 -12.92
C PRO A 453 -27.12 51.17 -12.70
N SER A 454 -26.05 50.81 -13.42
CA SER A 454 -24.74 51.48 -13.68
C SER A 454 -23.74 51.34 -12.52
N SER A 455 -22.41 51.30 -12.71
CA SER A 455 -21.60 51.71 -13.87
C SER A 455 -20.25 50.94 -14.05
N SER A 456 -19.60 51.16 -15.20
CA SER A 456 -18.27 50.67 -15.67
C SER A 456 -17.08 51.46 -15.02
N PRO A 457 -15.75 51.28 -15.31
CA PRO A 457 -15.12 50.64 -16.49
C PRO A 457 -13.74 49.91 -16.32
N ARG A 458 -13.16 49.54 -17.48
CA ARG A 458 -11.76 49.11 -17.80
C ARG A 458 -10.69 50.16 -17.40
N SER A 459 -9.36 49.93 -17.35
CA SER A 459 -8.42 48.79 -17.29
C SER A 459 -6.98 49.39 -17.09
N PRO A 460 -5.94 48.66 -16.63
CA PRO A 460 -4.96 48.09 -17.58
C PRO A 460 -4.33 46.74 -17.13
N ALA A 461 -3.38 46.21 -17.91
CA ALA A 461 -2.82 44.87 -17.74
C ALA A 461 -1.70 44.77 -16.68
N GLY A 462 -1.56 43.59 -16.06
CA GLY A 462 -0.45 43.26 -15.17
C GLY A 462 -0.22 41.74 -15.07
N VAL A 463 0.98 41.28 -15.41
CA VAL A 463 1.36 39.85 -15.41
C VAL A 463 1.38 39.30 -13.98
N LYS A 464 0.66 38.19 -13.72
CA LYS A 464 0.74 37.47 -12.43
C LYS A 464 1.07 35.99 -12.60
N LYS A 465 2.11 35.56 -11.87
CA LYS A 465 2.59 34.18 -11.77
C LYS A 465 1.51 33.29 -11.12
N LYS A 466 1.33 32.05 -11.60
CA LYS A 466 0.46 31.06 -10.94
C LYS A 466 1.11 30.58 -9.64
N GLY A 467 0.75 31.19 -8.51
CA GLY A 467 1.00 30.62 -7.18
C GLY A 467 0.17 29.35 -6.95
N LYS A 468 0.70 28.39 -6.17
CA LYS A 468 -0.10 27.25 -5.69
C LYS A 468 -1.24 27.77 -4.81
N ARG A 469 -2.49 27.48 -5.17
CA ARG A 469 -3.61 27.57 -4.21
C ARG A 469 -3.48 26.41 -3.22
N THR A 470 -3.33 26.75 -1.93
CA THR A 470 -3.68 25.84 -0.83
C THR A 470 -5.16 25.45 -0.96
N LYS A 471 -5.48 24.18 -0.66
CA LYS A 471 -6.88 23.78 -0.49
C LYS A 471 -7.37 24.31 0.85
N HIS A 472 -8.33 25.22 0.84
CA HIS A 472 -9.26 25.32 1.97
C HIS A 472 -10.16 24.08 1.95
N ALA A 473 -10.57 23.60 3.12
CA ALA A 473 -11.64 22.62 3.21
C ALA A 473 -12.97 23.31 2.87
N SER A 474 -13.82 22.64 2.10
CA SER A 474 -15.23 23.00 1.98
C SER A 474 -15.97 22.49 3.22
N VAL A 475 -16.74 23.37 3.87
CA VAL A 475 -17.71 22.98 4.90
C VAL A 475 -18.66 21.93 4.31
N LEU A 476 -19.12 20.97 5.12
CA LEU A 476 -20.07 19.97 4.67
C LEU A 476 -21.43 20.61 4.39
N GLU A 477 -21.92 20.51 3.15
CA GLU A 477 -23.21 21.09 2.75
C GLU A 477 -24.38 20.21 3.25
N PRO A 478 -25.44 20.80 3.83
CA PRO A 478 -26.60 20.05 4.29
C PRO A 478 -27.48 19.60 3.13
N LEU A 479 -28.00 18.38 3.23
CA LEU A 479 -29.11 17.86 2.44
C LEU A 479 -30.44 18.51 2.87
N GLY A 480 -31.44 18.48 1.99
CA GLY A 480 -32.73 19.11 2.24
C GLY A 480 -33.61 18.34 3.23
N GLU A 481 -34.40 19.05 4.03
CA GLU A 481 -35.52 18.42 4.75
C GLU A 481 -36.58 17.95 3.72
N GLY A 482 -37.13 16.75 3.91
CA GLY A 482 -37.93 16.02 2.92
C GLY A 482 -37.11 15.21 1.89
N GLU A 483 -35.78 15.31 1.88
CA GLU A 483 -34.94 14.48 1.02
C GLU A 483 -34.90 13.01 1.53
N GLN A 484 -34.88 12.04 0.61
CA GLN A 484 -34.82 10.62 0.95
C GLN A 484 -33.45 10.00 0.64
N VAL A 485 -32.85 9.35 1.65
CA VAL A 485 -31.68 8.47 1.47
C VAL A 485 -32.12 7.00 1.46
N THR A 486 -31.37 6.13 0.77
CA THR A 486 -31.63 4.68 0.75
C THR A 486 -30.43 3.93 1.31
N ASP A 487 -30.66 3.07 2.31
CA ASP A 487 -29.60 2.31 2.97
C ASP A 487 -29.19 1.03 2.23
N THR A 488 -28.11 0.40 2.67
CA THR A 488 -27.57 -0.83 2.07
C THR A 488 -28.49 -2.06 2.16
N ALA A 489 -29.60 -1.98 2.90
CA ALA A 489 -30.66 -3.00 2.92
C ALA A 489 -31.88 -2.60 2.08
N GLY A 490 -31.81 -1.50 1.32
CA GLY A 490 -32.87 -1.00 0.45
C GLY A 490 -33.98 -0.23 1.18
N ARG A 491 -33.82 0.07 2.47
CA ARG A 491 -34.82 0.86 3.22
C ARG A 491 -34.62 2.35 2.95
N LYS A 492 -35.73 3.05 2.74
CA LYS A 492 -35.78 4.50 2.57
C LYS A 492 -35.92 5.21 3.91
N TRP A 493 -35.22 6.32 4.05
CA TRP A 493 -35.21 7.17 5.23
C TRP A 493 -35.34 8.63 4.79
N GLU A 494 -36.33 9.32 5.33
CA GLU A 494 -36.62 10.72 5.02
C GLU A 494 -35.99 11.65 6.07
N LEU A 495 -35.37 12.74 5.62
CA LEU A 495 -34.77 13.75 6.49
C LEU A 495 -35.85 14.68 7.03
N ILE A 496 -36.28 14.48 8.28
CA ILE A 496 -37.41 15.22 8.87
C ILE A 496 -36.96 16.56 9.47
N LYS A 497 -35.78 16.60 10.09
CA LYS A 497 -35.29 17.80 10.79
C LYS A 497 -33.76 17.84 10.88
N LEU A 498 -33.12 18.97 10.56
CA LEU A 498 -31.71 19.22 10.89
C LEU A 498 -31.55 19.45 12.41
N LEU A 499 -30.65 18.70 13.05
CA LEU A 499 -30.40 18.75 14.50
C LEU A 499 -29.09 19.45 14.85
N SER A 500 -28.02 19.19 14.08
CA SER A 500 -26.72 19.86 14.25
C SER A 500 -25.88 19.78 12.98
N GLN A 501 -24.97 20.73 12.81
CA GLN A 501 -24.00 20.78 11.71
C GLN A 501 -22.63 21.20 12.23
N SER A 502 -21.58 20.60 11.68
CA SER A 502 -20.17 20.95 11.88
C SER A 502 -19.43 20.85 10.54
N ASP A 503 -18.16 21.29 10.51
CA ASP A 503 -17.29 21.16 9.34
C ASP A 503 -17.12 19.71 8.82
N THR A 504 -17.40 18.70 9.65
CA THR A 504 -17.10 17.28 9.33
C THR A 504 -18.28 16.33 9.41
N GLU A 505 -19.39 16.76 10.05
CA GLU A 505 -20.53 15.91 10.41
C GLU A 505 -21.81 16.74 10.51
N ILE A 506 -22.92 16.18 10.01
CA ILE A 506 -24.28 16.74 10.11
C ILE A 506 -25.20 15.67 10.70
N ILE A 507 -26.10 16.04 11.61
CA ILE A 507 -27.05 15.12 12.25
C ILE A 507 -28.49 15.56 11.94
N TYR A 508 -29.30 14.62 11.48
CA TYR A 508 -30.73 14.79 11.18
C TYR A 508 -31.59 13.87 12.07
N GLY A 509 -32.79 14.33 12.41
CA GLY A 509 -33.89 13.46 12.80
C GLY A 509 -34.52 12.85 11.56
N VAL A 510 -34.73 11.53 11.56
CA VAL A 510 -35.22 10.79 10.37
C VAL A 510 -36.33 9.82 10.70
N GLN A 511 -37.15 9.53 9.68
CA GLN A 511 -38.19 8.51 9.72
C GLN A 511 -37.99 7.51 8.57
N GLN A 512 -38.26 6.22 8.84
CA GLN A 512 -38.34 5.20 7.80
C GLN A 512 -39.68 5.32 7.07
N ASP A 513 -39.68 5.28 5.75
CA ASP A 513 -40.87 5.37 4.88
C ASP A 513 -41.96 4.35 5.30
N THR A 514 -42.95 4.84 6.06
CA THR A 514 -44.06 4.10 6.64
C THR A 514 -45.24 5.06 6.78
N THR A 515 -46.39 4.69 6.24
CA THR A 515 -47.53 5.59 6.03
C THR A 515 -48.18 6.05 7.34
N GLY A 516 -48.16 7.37 7.60
CA GLY A 516 -49.11 8.02 8.52
C GLY A 516 -48.63 8.43 9.91
N ALA A 517 -47.38 8.86 10.08
CA ALA A 517 -46.94 9.55 11.31
C ALA A 517 -46.93 11.08 11.15
N SER A 518 -47.09 11.83 12.25
CA SER A 518 -47.00 13.29 12.27
C SER A 518 -45.53 13.76 12.28
N SER A 519 -45.21 14.85 11.59
CA SER A 519 -43.84 15.29 11.27
C SER A 519 -43.02 15.88 12.43
N ALA A 520 -43.49 15.80 13.67
CA ALA A 520 -42.79 16.35 14.84
C ALA A 520 -41.82 15.36 15.52
N ASP A 521 -42.20 14.09 15.63
CA ASP A 521 -41.51 13.09 16.48
C ASP A 521 -40.73 12.05 15.67
N TYR A 522 -39.46 12.34 15.38
CA TYR A 522 -38.54 11.40 14.75
C TYR A 522 -38.03 10.34 15.76
N LYS A 523 -38.11 9.06 15.35
CA LYS A 523 -37.69 7.91 16.19
C LYS A 523 -36.22 7.50 16.01
N HIS A 524 -35.57 8.03 14.97
CA HIS A 524 -34.20 7.70 14.59
C HIS A 524 -33.42 8.98 14.28
N ILE A 525 -32.10 8.93 14.45
CA ILE A 525 -31.19 9.97 13.98
C ILE A 525 -30.28 9.42 12.88
N LEU A 526 -29.99 10.25 11.89
CA LEU A 526 -29.03 9.99 10.83
C LEU A 526 -27.82 10.89 11.02
N LYS A 527 -26.65 10.28 11.04
CA LYS A 527 -25.33 10.91 11.05
C LYS A 527 -24.76 10.89 9.63
N LEU A 528 -24.54 12.06 9.05
CA LEU A 528 -24.05 12.28 7.69
C LEU A 528 -22.63 12.87 7.73
N ALA A 529 -21.72 12.36 6.92
CA ALA A 529 -20.40 12.95 6.73
C ALA A 529 -19.82 12.59 5.34
N SER A 530 -18.67 13.16 4.99
CA SER A 530 -18.00 12.86 3.70
C SER A 530 -17.71 11.36 3.55
N LYS A 531 -17.98 10.82 2.35
CA LYS A 531 -17.81 9.41 1.98
C LYS A 531 -16.42 8.84 2.30
N ASP A 532 -15.38 9.63 2.05
CA ASP A 532 -13.97 9.29 2.31
C ASP A 532 -13.45 9.83 3.66
N GLY A 533 -14.35 10.39 4.49
CA GLY A 533 -14.05 10.93 5.81
C GLY A 533 -14.02 9.89 6.94
N LYS A 534 -13.75 10.35 8.16
CA LYS A 534 -13.55 9.51 9.36
C LYS A 534 -14.76 8.65 9.75
N ILE A 535 -15.96 8.99 9.30
CA ILE A 535 -17.18 8.16 9.43
C ILE A 535 -17.02 6.74 8.86
N PHE A 536 -16.09 6.53 7.92
CA PHE A 536 -15.74 5.18 7.45
C PHE A 536 -15.14 4.31 8.57
N ASN A 537 -14.36 4.88 9.50
CA ASN A 537 -13.82 4.13 10.65
C ASN A 537 -14.95 3.68 11.58
N GLU A 538 -15.91 4.58 11.84
CA GLU A 538 -17.09 4.31 12.67
C GLU A 538 -17.96 3.20 12.05
N GLN A 539 -18.23 3.25 10.75
CA GLN A 539 -18.92 2.17 10.05
C GLN A 539 -18.18 0.82 10.18
N ASN A 540 -16.84 0.81 10.04
CA ASN A 540 -16.04 -0.41 10.17
C ASN A 540 -16.04 -0.97 11.60
N PHE A 541 -15.99 -0.11 12.62
CA PHE A 541 -16.15 -0.52 14.03
C PHE A 541 -17.53 -1.16 14.25
N LEU A 542 -18.59 -0.46 13.82
CA LEU A 542 -19.98 -0.92 14.01
C LEU A 542 -20.23 -2.27 13.32
N GLN A 543 -19.72 -2.45 12.09
CA GLN A 543 -19.86 -3.70 11.34
C GLN A 543 -18.98 -4.86 11.86
N ARG A 544 -17.98 -4.61 12.72
CA ARG A 544 -17.10 -5.64 13.28
C ARG A 544 -17.44 -5.96 14.72
N ALA A 545 -17.35 -4.98 15.60
CA ALA A 545 -17.49 -5.12 17.05
C ALA A 545 -18.92 -4.85 17.56
N ALA A 546 -19.62 -3.84 17.05
CA ALA A 546 -20.94 -3.43 17.57
C ALA A 546 -22.15 -4.19 16.96
N LYS A 547 -21.95 -5.42 16.47
CA LYS A 547 -23.07 -6.23 15.93
C LYS A 547 -24.10 -6.48 17.04
N PRO A 548 -25.42 -6.29 16.82
CA PRO A 548 -26.43 -6.48 17.86
C PRO A 548 -26.45 -7.85 18.53
N VAL A 549 -25.98 -8.90 17.84
CA VAL A 549 -25.81 -10.25 18.42
C VAL A 549 -24.60 -10.31 19.36
N SER A 550 -23.46 -9.74 18.99
CA SER A 550 -22.26 -9.68 19.84
C SER A 550 -22.54 -8.92 21.14
N VAL A 551 -23.16 -7.74 21.02
CA VAL A 551 -23.56 -6.89 22.17
C VAL A 551 -24.51 -7.66 23.09
N LYS A 552 -25.56 -8.31 22.56
CA LYS A 552 -26.50 -9.12 23.36
C LYS A 552 -25.85 -10.34 24.02
N ASN A 553 -24.85 -10.97 23.39
CA ASN A 553 -24.14 -12.09 23.97
C ASN A 553 -23.23 -11.64 25.12
N TRP A 554 -22.55 -10.50 24.98
CA TRP A 554 -21.75 -9.90 26.05
C TRP A 554 -22.61 -9.47 27.24
N MET A 555 -23.74 -8.80 27.00
CA MET A 555 -24.66 -8.38 28.07
C MET A 555 -25.14 -9.57 28.91
N LYS A 556 -25.47 -10.70 28.25
CA LYS A 556 -25.78 -11.97 28.93
C LYS A 556 -24.59 -12.55 29.71
N LEU A 557 -23.39 -12.54 29.13
CA LEU A 557 -22.17 -13.06 29.76
C LEU A 557 -21.80 -12.29 31.04
N LYS A 558 -21.90 -10.95 31.00
CA LYS A 558 -21.57 -10.05 32.11
C LYS A 558 -22.76 -9.77 33.04
N LYS A 559 -23.94 -10.33 32.77
CA LYS A 559 -25.19 -10.17 33.54
C LYS A 559 -25.60 -8.70 33.72
N MET A 560 -25.59 -7.95 32.62
CA MET A 560 -25.99 -6.54 32.55
C MET A 560 -27.21 -6.38 31.63
N ASP A 561 -28.18 -5.56 32.03
CA ASP A 561 -29.39 -5.29 31.23
C ASP A 561 -29.15 -4.22 30.15
N VAL A 562 -28.16 -3.36 30.35
CA VAL A 562 -27.83 -2.22 29.50
C VAL A 562 -26.33 -2.15 29.25
N LEU A 563 -25.95 -1.89 28.00
CA LEU A 563 -24.59 -1.48 27.61
C LEU A 563 -24.69 -0.28 26.66
N GLY A 564 -23.84 0.74 26.85
CA GLY A 564 -23.88 1.99 26.09
C GLY A 564 -23.33 1.94 24.65
N ILE A 565 -23.42 0.79 23.98
CA ILE A 565 -23.03 0.63 22.57
C ILE A 565 -24.23 0.99 21.67
N PRO A 566 -24.10 1.96 20.74
CA PRO A 566 -25.20 2.38 19.87
C PRO A 566 -25.52 1.31 18.81
N SER A 567 -26.80 0.91 18.74
CA SER A 567 -27.26 -0.04 17.71
C SER A 567 -27.44 0.66 16.37
N CYS A 568 -26.47 0.54 15.47
CA CYS A 568 -26.59 0.99 14.07
C CYS A 568 -27.71 0.22 13.36
N VAL A 569 -28.86 0.87 13.08
CA VAL A 569 -30.02 0.23 12.44
C VAL A 569 -29.95 0.24 10.91
N GLY A 570 -29.19 1.17 10.32
CA GLY A 570 -28.96 1.28 8.88
C GLY A 570 -27.70 2.10 8.56
N PHE A 571 -27.15 1.95 7.35
CA PHE A 571 -26.02 2.74 6.85
C PHE A 571 -25.97 2.69 5.32
N GLY A 572 -25.38 3.71 4.69
CA GLY A 572 -25.30 3.81 3.23
C GLY A 572 -24.38 4.91 2.71
N LEU A 573 -24.47 5.12 1.39
CA LEU A 573 -23.83 6.22 0.67
C LEU A 573 -24.93 7.06 0.02
N HIS A 574 -24.69 8.36 -0.14
CA HIS A 574 -25.63 9.28 -0.79
C HIS A 574 -24.90 10.26 -1.73
N ALA A 575 -25.52 10.59 -2.87
CA ALA A 575 -24.99 11.47 -3.92
C ALA A 575 -23.52 11.19 -4.35
N ASP A 576 -23.08 9.93 -4.22
CA ASP A 576 -21.69 9.44 -4.30
C ASP A 576 -20.62 10.24 -3.51
N SER A 577 -21.05 11.16 -2.65
CA SER A 577 -20.22 12.17 -1.96
C SER A 577 -20.27 12.03 -0.44
N TYR A 578 -21.37 11.47 0.08
CA TYR A 578 -21.65 11.30 1.49
C TYR A 578 -21.70 9.82 1.88
N ARG A 579 -21.41 9.56 3.16
CA ARG A 579 -21.70 8.32 3.88
C ARG A 579 -22.62 8.67 5.05
N PHE A 580 -23.55 7.79 5.37
CA PHE A 580 -24.44 7.97 6.51
C PHE A 580 -24.56 6.72 7.37
N LEU A 581 -24.86 6.94 8.65
CA LEU A 581 -25.16 5.96 9.68
C LEU A 581 -26.49 6.33 10.34
N ILE A 582 -27.31 5.34 10.69
CA ILE A 582 -28.63 5.56 11.29
C ILE A 582 -28.70 4.81 12.61
N PHE A 583 -29.15 5.52 13.65
CA PHE A 583 -29.31 5.02 15.01
C PHE A 583 -30.74 5.31 15.51
N PRO A 584 -31.25 4.62 16.53
CA PRO A 584 -32.39 5.10 17.32
C PRO A 584 -32.12 6.50 17.86
N ASN A 585 -33.17 7.26 18.19
CA ASN A 585 -32.99 8.49 18.95
C ASN A 585 -32.38 8.17 20.33
N MET A 586 -31.23 8.79 20.64
CA MET A 586 -30.43 8.55 21.85
C MET A 586 -30.54 9.70 22.88
N GLY A 587 -31.42 10.68 22.64
CA GLY A 587 -31.60 11.83 23.52
C GLY A 587 -30.59 12.95 23.29
N ARG A 588 -30.12 13.58 24.37
CA ARG A 588 -29.25 14.77 24.34
C ARG A 588 -27.77 14.40 24.49
N THR A 589 -26.86 15.21 23.95
CA THR A 589 -25.44 15.15 24.31
C THR A 589 -25.22 15.62 25.74
N LEU A 590 -24.27 15.00 26.45
CA LEU A 590 -23.83 15.45 27.78
C LEU A 590 -23.26 16.87 27.72
N GLN A 591 -22.61 17.25 26.61
CA GLN A 591 -22.13 18.61 26.39
C GLN A 591 -23.26 19.65 26.55
N SER A 592 -24.40 19.43 25.88
CA SER A 592 -25.54 20.36 25.96
C SER A 592 -26.15 20.46 27.37
N ILE A 593 -25.86 19.51 28.26
CA ILE A 593 -26.35 19.49 29.66
C ILE A 593 -25.33 20.20 30.58
N VAL A 594 -24.02 20.01 30.35
CA VAL A 594 -22.94 20.70 31.08
C VAL A 594 -22.87 22.19 30.70
N GLU A 595 -23.30 22.57 29.50
CA GLU A 595 -23.45 23.98 29.09
C GLU A 595 -24.62 24.68 29.83
N GLU A 596 -25.67 23.94 30.19
CA GLU A 596 -26.78 24.44 31.02
C GLU A 596 -26.39 24.48 32.51
N GLY A 597 -25.63 23.49 33.00
CA GLY A 597 -25.12 23.40 34.37
C GLY A 597 -23.61 23.15 34.40
N ARG A 598 -22.83 24.21 34.69
CA ARG A 598 -21.35 24.27 34.50
C ARG A 598 -20.50 23.15 35.13
N VAL A 599 -21.03 22.40 36.08
CA VAL A 599 -20.39 21.23 36.71
C VAL A 599 -21.46 20.19 37.06
N LEU A 600 -21.06 18.92 37.10
CA LEU A 600 -21.90 17.79 37.48
C LEU A 600 -21.62 17.34 38.92
N SER A 601 -22.62 16.74 39.57
CA SER A 601 -22.48 16.17 40.90
C SER A 601 -21.50 14.98 40.94
N GLU A 602 -20.82 14.76 42.08
CA GLU A 602 -19.92 13.60 42.27
C GLU A 602 -20.65 12.27 42.01
N LYS A 603 -21.94 12.21 42.39
CA LYS A 603 -22.85 11.09 42.09
C LYS A 603 -23.02 10.87 40.59
N ALA A 604 -23.41 11.89 39.82
CA ALA A 604 -23.61 11.76 38.38
C ALA A 604 -22.33 11.36 37.64
N VAL A 605 -21.19 11.97 38.00
CA VAL A 605 -19.89 11.65 37.38
C VAL A 605 -19.47 10.20 37.64
N LEU A 606 -19.69 9.68 38.85
CA LEU A 606 -19.43 8.26 39.15
C LEU A 606 -20.41 7.32 38.44
N GLN A 607 -21.71 7.67 38.34
CA GLN A 607 -22.70 6.89 37.57
C GLN A 607 -22.35 6.83 36.07
N LEU A 608 -22.00 7.96 35.47
CA LEU A 608 -21.56 8.06 34.07
C LEU A 608 -20.30 7.21 33.84
N SER A 609 -19.30 7.39 34.70
CA SER A 609 -17.98 6.75 34.50
C SER A 609 -18.01 5.24 34.65
N CYS A 610 -18.86 4.68 35.52
CA CYS A 610 -19.06 3.24 35.58
C CYS A 610 -19.64 2.69 34.26
N ARG A 611 -20.70 3.31 33.74
CA ARG A 611 -21.37 2.86 32.50
C ARG A 611 -20.49 3.07 31.26
N ILE A 612 -19.64 4.10 31.25
CA ILE A 612 -18.62 4.28 30.20
C ILE A 612 -17.54 3.19 30.33
N LEU A 613 -17.07 2.89 31.54
CA LEU A 613 -16.07 1.84 31.78
C LEU A 613 -16.54 0.45 31.31
N ASP A 614 -17.84 0.13 31.46
CA ASP A 614 -18.46 -1.08 30.91
C ASP A 614 -18.37 -1.14 29.36
N VAL A 615 -18.55 0.00 28.69
CA VAL A 615 -18.38 0.13 27.24
C VAL A 615 -16.91 0.03 26.83
N LEU A 616 -15.99 0.62 27.62
CA LEU A 616 -14.55 0.53 27.37
C LEU A 616 -14.07 -0.92 27.48
N GLU A 617 -14.48 -1.66 28.52
CA GLU A 617 -14.20 -3.09 28.64
C GLU A 617 -14.71 -3.86 27.41
N TYR A 618 -15.94 -3.61 26.95
CA TYR A 618 -16.47 -4.24 25.74
C TYR A 618 -15.63 -3.98 24.48
N ILE A 619 -15.30 -2.72 24.18
CA ILE A 619 -14.56 -2.40 22.94
C ILE A 619 -13.11 -2.88 23.01
N HIS A 620 -12.47 -2.79 24.19
CA HIS A 620 -11.08 -3.21 24.38
C HIS A 620 -10.94 -4.73 24.20
N GLU A 621 -11.89 -5.52 24.69
CA GLU A 621 -11.98 -6.98 24.46
C GLU A 621 -12.32 -7.34 23.01
N ASN A 622 -13.01 -6.45 22.28
CA ASN A 622 -13.27 -6.59 20.85
C ASN A 622 -12.15 -5.95 19.98
N GLU A 623 -10.93 -5.80 20.52
CA GLU A 623 -9.72 -5.29 19.86
C GLU A 623 -9.72 -3.79 19.48
N TYR A 624 -10.67 -2.98 19.95
CA TYR A 624 -10.86 -1.56 19.56
C TYR A 624 -10.72 -0.57 20.73
N ILE A 625 -10.03 0.55 20.50
CA ILE A 625 -9.96 1.75 21.37
C ILE A 625 -10.89 2.82 20.77
N HIS A 626 -11.57 3.63 21.58
CA HIS A 626 -12.40 4.75 21.11
C HIS A 626 -11.56 5.96 20.68
N ALA A 627 -10.51 6.26 21.45
CA ALA A 627 -9.52 7.31 21.24
C ALA A 627 -10.05 8.76 21.17
N ASN A 628 -11.30 9.01 21.56
CA ASN A 628 -11.92 10.33 21.51
C ASN A 628 -13.14 10.45 22.46
N ILE A 629 -12.94 10.14 23.74
CA ILE A 629 -14.00 10.24 24.76
C ILE A 629 -14.10 11.70 25.23
N HIS A 630 -15.30 12.28 25.14
CA HIS A 630 -15.66 13.60 25.66
C HIS A 630 -17.19 13.76 25.68
N SER A 631 -17.69 14.86 26.24
CA SER A 631 -19.10 15.16 26.50
C SER A 631 -20.00 15.26 25.26
N GLU A 632 -19.47 15.59 24.08
CA GLU A 632 -20.25 15.56 22.82
C GLU A 632 -20.53 14.13 22.34
N ASN A 633 -19.57 13.23 22.60
CA ASN A 633 -19.63 11.81 22.24
C ASN A 633 -20.37 10.95 23.27
N ILE A 634 -21.02 11.56 24.27
CA ILE A 634 -21.83 10.88 25.27
C ILE A 634 -23.27 11.36 25.13
N TYR A 635 -24.19 10.43 24.86
CA TYR A 635 -25.62 10.69 24.75
C TYR A 635 -26.38 10.12 25.95
N ILE A 636 -27.42 10.84 26.39
CA ILE A 636 -28.30 10.44 27.49
C ILE A 636 -29.76 10.55 27.04
N ASP A 637 -30.47 9.43 27.15
CA ASP A 637 -31.91 9.35 26.90
C ASP A 637 -32.65 9.74 28.18
N LEU A 638 -33.16 10.97 28.25
CA LEU A 638 -33.92 11.46 29.41
C LEU A 638 -35.24 10.69 29.65
N THR A 639 -35.73 9.92 28.66
CA THR A 639 -36.90 9.01 28.85
C THR A 639 -36.50 7.67 29.50
N LYS A 640 -35.21 7.33 29.49
CA LYS A 640 -34.63 6.12 30.10
C LYS A 640 -33.43 6.54 30.97
N PRO A 641 -33.64 7.13 32.16
CA PRO A 641 -32.60 7.90 32.86
C PRO A 641 -31.42 7.09 33.42
N THR A 642 -31.36 5.77 33.20
CA THR A 642 -30.19 4.92 33.42
C THR A 642 -29.37 4.66 32.15
N GLN A 643 -29.90 4.95 30.97
CA GLN A 643 -29.27 4.71 29.67
C GLN A 643 -28.28 5.83 29.31
N VAL A 644 -27.03 5.43 29.14
CA VAL A 644 -25.95 6.25 28.56
C VAL A 644 -25.51 5.57 27.27
N TYR A 645 -25.16 6.33 26.24
CA TYR A 645 -24.49 5.83 25.04
C TYR A 645 -23.17 6.55 24.83
N LEU A 646 -22.13 5.80 24.47
CA LEU A 646 -20.86 6.34 23.99
C LEU A 646 -20.85 6.18 22.46
N VAL A 647 -20.65 7.27 21.72
CA VAL A 647 -20.78 7.37 20.26
C VAL A 647 -19.59 8.13 19.66
N GLY A 648 -19.45 8.19 18.33
CA GLY A 648 -18.34 8.94 17.71
C GLY A 648 -17.08 8.10 17.53
N TYR A 649 -17.25 6.84 17.14
CA TYR A 649 -16.17 5.90 16.83
C TYR A 649 -15.42 6.23 15.52
N CYS A 650 -15.53 7.46 15.02
CA CYS A 650 -14.82 7.95 13.84
C CYS A 650 -13.29 8.05 14.07
N HIS A 651 -12.86 8.11 15.34
CA HIS A 651 -11.45 7.99 15.76
C HIS A 651 -11.05 6.57 16.20
N ALA A 652 -12.00 5.62 16.23
CA ALA A 652 -11.77 4.31 16.83
C ALA A 652 -10.69 3.50 16.11
N PHE A 653 -9.80 2.90 16.91
CA PHE A 653 -8.54 2.32 16.46
C PHE A 653 -8.44 0.87 16.91
N ARG A 654 -8.25 -0.05 15.95
CA ARG A 654 -8.08 -1.48 16.23
C ARG A 654 -6.66 -1.74 16.74
N TYR A 655 -6.47 -1.70 18.05
CA TYR A 655 -5.16 -1.79 18.71
C TYR A 655 -4.62 -3.22 18.90
N CYS A 656 -5.49 -4.22 18.85
CA CYS A 656 -5.12 -5.61 19.10
C CYS A 656 -5.54 -6.57 17.97
N PRO A 657 -5.28 -6.27 16.68
CA PRO A 657 -5.79 -7.06 15.56
C PRO A 657 -5.34 -8.52 15.64
N ARG A 658 -6.32 -9.44 15.70
CA ARG A 658 -6.13 -10.89 15.90
C ARG A 658 -5.45 -11.23 17.23
N GLY A 659 -5.77 -10.51 18.29
CA GLY A 659 -5.14 -10.63 19.61
C GLY A 659 -3.67 -10.19 19.67
N LYS A 660 -3.10 -9.60 18.61
CA LYS A 660 -1.75 -9.03 18.63
C LYS A 660 -1.80 -7.52 18.87
N HIS A 661 -1.37 -7.10 20.05
CA HIS A 661 -1.24 -5.68 20.41
C HIS A 661 -0.28 -4.95 19.44
N VAL A 662 -0.62 -3.72 19.05
CA VAL A 662 0.27 -2.85 18.28
C VAL A 662 1.53 -2.48 19.07
N GLU A 663 2.65 -2.34 18.37
CA GLU A 663 3.92 -1.91 18.94
C GLU A 663 3.95 -0.37 19.06
N TYR A 664 4.45 0.15 20.19
CA TYR A 664 4.58 1.59 20.41
C TYR A 664 5.47 2.25 19.35
N ARG A 665 4.94 3.25 18.63
CA ARG A 665 5.67 4.04 17.63
C ARG A 665 5.11 5.46 17.56
N GLU A 666 5.89 6.44 18.02
CA GLU A 666 5.61 7.86 17.78
C GLU A 666 5.60 8.17 16.27
N ALA A 667 4.84 9.20 15.85
CA ALA A 667 4.63 9.60 14.46
C ALA A 667 4.21 8.47 13.47
N SER A 668 3.62 7.38 13.98
CA SER A 668 3.04 6.30 13.15
C SER A 668 1.64 6.64 12.61
N ARG A 669 0.98 7.62 13.22
CA ARG A 669 -0.30 8.23 12.87
C ARG A 669 -0.15 9.75 12.82
N ALA A 670 -1.22 10.47 12.49
CA ALA A 670 -1.24 11.91 12.67
C ALA A 670 -1.20 12.26 14.17
N SER A 671 -0.41 13.28 14.53
CA SER A 671 -0.42 13.87 15.86
C SER A 671 -1.75 14.58 16.15
N HIS A 672 -2.12 14.59 17.42
CA HIS A 672 -3.26 15.34 17.96
C HIS A 672 -4.64 14.91 17.41
N GLU A 673 -4.83 13.63 17.07
CA GLU A 673 -6.13 13.11 16.60
C GLU A 673 -7.18 12.95 17.72
N GLY A 674 -7.89 14.03 18.05
CA GLY A 674 -9.13 14.04 18.82
C GLY A 674 -9.34 15.36 19.56
N ALA A 675 -10.27 15.41 20.51
CA ALA A 675 -10.44 16.55 21.39
C ALA A 675 -9.17 16.79 22.21
N LEU A 676 -8.42 17.87 21.89
CA LEU A 676 -7.07 18.14 22.41
C LEU A 676 -6.97 18.08 23.94
N GLU A 677 -8.03 18.55 24.60
CA GLU A 677 -8.17 18.58 26.05
C GLU A 677 -8.23 17.17 26.67
N PHE A 678 -8.82 16.18 26.00
CA PHE A 678 -9.08 14.84 26.55
C PHE A 678 -8.18 13.73 25.99
N ILE A 679 -7.59 13.90 24.80
CA ILE A 679 -6.73 12.84 24.21
C ILE A 679 -5.46 12.54 25.03
N SER A 680 -5.04 11.27 24.97
CA SER A 680 -3.81 10.76 25.60
C SER A 680 -2.51 11.38 25.06
N VAL A 681 -1.42 11.26 25.83
CA VAL A 681 -0.07 11.70 25.38
C VAL A 681 0.37 10.96 24.11
N GLU A 682 0.04 9.68 23.98
CA GLU A 682 0.29 8.90 22.76
C GLU A 682 -0.40 9.49 21.53
N SER A 683 -1.65 9.94 21.69
CA SER A 683 -2.40 10.63 20.63
C SER A 683 -1.76 11.97 20.25
N HIS A 684 -1.22 12.74 21.22
CA HIS A 684 -0.44 13.95 20.92
C HIS A 684 0.84 13.62 20.14
N LYS A 685 1.56 12.55 20.51
CA LYS A 685 2.78 12.08 19.84
C LYS A 685 2.55 11.34 18.51
N GLY A 686 1.30 11.25 18.04
CA GLY A 686 0.97 10.54 16.80
C GLY A 686 1.26 9.04 16.86
N ALA A 687 1.19 8.43 18.04
CA ALA A 687 1.27 6.99 18.22
C ALA A 687 -0.11 6.32 18.10
N GLY A 688 -0.13 4.99 17.99
CA GLY A 688 -1.36 4.22 18.16
C GLY A 688 -1.87 4.37 19.60
N PRO A 689 -3.13 4.78 19.86
CA PRO A 689 -3.70 4.76 21.19
C PRO A 689 -3.91 3.33 21.68
N SER A 690 -3.96 3.15 23.00
CA SER A 690 -4.04 1.85 23.68
C SER A 690 -5.13 1.86 24.75
N ARG A 691 -5.31 0.74 25.48
CA ARG A 691 -6.32 0.61 26.55
C ARG A 691 -6.21 1.71 27.62
N ARG A 692 -4.98 2.07 28.01
CA ARG A 692 -4.76 3.18 28.96
C ARG A 692 -5.12 4.55 28.39
N SER A 693 -5.03 4.76 27.07
CA SER A 693 -5.32 6.05 26.43
C SER A 693 -6.79 6.46 26.60
N ASP A 694 -7.73 5.51 26.52
CA ASP A 694 -9.16 5.76 26.78
C ASP A 694 -9.44 5.95 28.27
N LEU A 695 -8.82 5.14 29.14
CA LEU A 695 -9.01 5.25 30.58
C LEU A 695 -8.48 6.58 31.16
N GLN A 696 -7.38 7.09 30.61
CA GLN A 696 -6.86 8.43 30.88
C GLN A 696 -7.81 9.52 30.38
N ALA A 697 -8.35 9.38 29.16
CA ALA A 697 -9.33 10.32 28.63
C ALA A 697 -10.59 10.41 29.51
N LEU A 698 -11.15 9.28 29.93
CA LEU A 698 -12.25 9.23 30.91
C LEU A 698 -11.86 9.89 32.26
N GLY A 699 -10.61 9.71 32.71
CA GLY A 699 -10.07 10.41 33.87
C GLY A 699 -10.07 11.93 33.72
N TYR A 700 -9.63 12.45 32.58
CA TYR A 700 -9.66 13.89 32.28
C TYR A 700 -11.10 14.41 32.13
N CYS A 701 -12.02 13.62 31.56
CA CYS A 701 -13.44 13.95 31.51
C CYS A 701 -14.06 14.07 32.91
N MET A 702 -13.80 13.11 33.81
CA MET A 702 -14.27 13.19 35.20
C MET A 702 -13.80 14.48 35.88
N LEU A 703 -12.52 14.84 35.74
CA LEU A 703 -11.98 16.09 36.30
C LEU A 703 -12.65 17.33 35.71
N SER A 704 -12.81 17.39 34.38
CA SER A 704 -13.50 18.48 33.68
C SER A 704 -14.94 18.65 34.19
N TRP A 705 -15.71 17.57 34.31
CA TRP A 705 -17.10 17.63 34.78
C TRP A 705 -17.24 18.03 36.25
N LEU A 706 -16.25 17.74 37.11
CA LEU A 706 -16.27 18.04 38.55
C LEU A 706 -15.69 19.42 38.89
N ALA A 707 -14.69 19.88 38.13
CA ALA A 707 -13.99 21.15 38.39
C ALA A 707 -14.45 22.29 37.49
N GLY A 708 -15.00 21.98 36.31
CA GLY A 708 -15.33 22.91 35.23
C GLY A 708 -14.16 23.18 34.28
N THR A 709 -12.91 22.95 34.72
CA THR A 709 -11.69 23.13 33.91
C THR A 709 -10.60 22.12 34.27
N LEU A 710 -9.66 21.94 33.35
CA LEU A 710 -8.40 21.22 33.51
C LEU A 710 -7.22 22.23 33.51
N PRO A 711 -6.03 21.85 34.01
CA PRO A 711 -4.85 22.73 34.05
C PRO A 711 -4.44 23.30 32.68
N TRP A 712 -4.86 22.64 31.60
CA TRP A 712 -4.51 22.95 30.21
C TRP A 712 -5.69 23.44 29.36
N THR A 713 -6.89 23.68 29.92
CA THR A 713 -8.05 24.20 29.17
C THR A 713 -7.71 25.52 28.47
N SER A 714 -7.01 26.43 29.17
CA SER A 714 -6.53 27.72 28.63
C SER A 714 -5.32 27.61 27.69
N LEU A 715 -4.87 26.39 27.36
CA LEU A 715 -3.72 26.11 26.51
C LEU A 715 -4.10 25.42 25.20
N SER A 716 -5.41 25.32 24.90
CA SER A 716 -6.02 24.70 23.70
C SER A 716 -5.25 24.97 22.40
N ASP A 717 -4.89 26.23 22.19
CA ASP A 717 -4.31 26.74 20.95
C ASP A 717 -2.84 26.30 20.75
N CYS A 718 -2.26 25.63 21.75
CA CYS A 718 -0.88 25.16 21.73
C CYS A 718 -0.80 23.68 22.17
N PRO A 719 -1.07 22.71 21.25
CA PRO A 719 -1.10 21.28 21.55
C PRO A 719 0.17 20.74 22.25
N ALA A 720 1.33 21.35 22.00
CA ALA A 720 2.59 21.01 22.67
C ALA A 720 2.60 21.37 24.17
N LYS A 721 1.97 22.49 24.58
CA LYS A 721 1.82 22.85 26.01
C LYS A 721 0.82 21.94 26.71
N VAL A 722 -0.28 21.62 26.03
CA VAL A 722 -1.28 20.64 26.52
C VAL A 722 -0.62 19.28 26.76
N MET A 723 0.21 18.82 25.82
CA MET A 723 0.98 17.58 25.97
C MET A 723 1.96 17.64 27.16
N ALA A 724 2.71 18.75 27.32
CA ALA A 724 3.71 18.88 28.38
C ALA A 724 3.11 18.87 29.80
N GLU A 725 2.00 19.58 30.03
CA GLU A 725 1.31 19.49 31.34
C GLU A 725 0.71 18.09 31.54
N LYS A 726 0.17 17.42 30.51
CA LYS A 726 -0.27 16.02 30.62
C LYS A 726 0.88 15.07 30.99
N GLU A 727 2.04 15.18 30.34
CA GLU A 727 3.23 14.37 30.67
C GLU A 727 3.69 14.58 32.12
N ARG A 728 3.65 15.83 32.61
CA ARG A 728 3.91 16.16 34.02
C ARG A 728 2.90 15.48 34.96
N TYR A 729 1.61 15.70 34.75
CA TYR A 729 0.56 15.19 35.65
C TYR A 729 0.34 13.66 35.58
N MET A 730 0.82 12.98 34.53
CA MET A 730 0.96 11.51 34.53
C MET A 730 1.91 11.03 35.65
N THR A 731 2.91 11.83 36.01
CA THR A 731 3.84 11.53 37.13
C THR A 731 3.41 12.14 38.47
N ASP A 732 2.58 13.19 38.44
CA ASP A 732 2.11 13.93 39.61
C ASP A 732 0.56 14.02 39.65
N VAL A 733 -0.08 12.89 39.94
CA VAL A 733 -1.54 12.82 40.08
C VAL A 733 -2.04 13.64 41.27
N GLN A 734 -1.26 13.75 42.36
CA GLN A 734 -1.67 14.56 43.52
C GLN A 734 -1.62 16.07 43.22
N GLY A 735 -0.64 16.53 42.45
CA GLY A 735 -0.61 17.88 41.88
C GLY A 735 -1.80 18.14 40.95
N LEU A 736 -2.19 17.16 40.12
CA LEU A 736 -3.37 17.28 39.25
C LEU A 736 -4.66 17.48 40.05
N MET A 737 -4.92 16.62 41.05
CA MET A 737 -6.09 16.77 41.93
C MET A 737 -6.05 18.11 42.67
N SER A 738 -4.87 18.51 43.17
CA SER A 738 -4.68 19.78 43.88
C SER A 738 -4.93 21.00 42.98
N HIS A 739 -4.59 20.92 41.70
CA HIS A 739 -4.87 21.97 40.71
C HIS A 739 -6.37 22.08 40.42
N CYS A 740 -7.03 20.96 40.08
CA CYS A 740 -8.45 20.96 39.72
C CYS A 740 -9.39 21.33 40.89
N PHE A 741 -9.09 20.91 42.12
CA PHE A 741 -9.96 21.15 43.28
C PHE A 741 -9.49 22.29 44.18
N GLY A 742 -8.21 22.66 44.18
CA GLY A 742 -7.66 23.72 45.02
C GLY A 742 -7.84 23.42 46.51
N LYS A 743 -8.72 24.19 47.17
CA LYS A 743 -9.13 23.99 48.57
C LYS A 743 -10.44 23.20 48.74
N LYS A 744 -11.10 22.78 47.65
CA LYS A 744 -12.31 21.94 47.69
C LYS A 744 -11.94 20.52 48.11
N LYS A 745 -12.91 19.77 48.66
CA LYS A 745 -12.77 18.34 48.95
C LYS A 745 -12.46 17.57 47.66
N VAL A 746 -11.37 16.80 47.67
CA VAL A 746 -10.96 15.94 46.55
C VAL A 746 -11.82 14.66 46.52
N PRO A 747 -12.48 14.31 45.39
CA PRO A 747 -13.20 13.05 45.21
C PRO A 747 -12.27 11.83 45.30
N GLY A 748 -12.38 11.08 46.39
CA GLY A 748 -11.44 10.00 46.71
C GLY A 748 -11.43 8.85 45.70
N ALA A 749 -12.59 8.49 45.14
CA ALA A 749 -12.69 7.46 44.12
C ALA A 749 -12.01 7.86 42.80
N VAL A 750 -12.16 9.12 42.38
CA VAL A 750 -11.52 9.67 41.17
C VAL A 750 -10.00 9.75 41.34
N ASN A 751 -9.52 10.13 42.53
CA ASN A 751 -8.10 10.12 42.85
C ASN A 751 -7.47 8.71 42.75
N VAL A 752 -8.16 7.69 43.27
CA VAL A 752 -7.71 6.28 43.19
C VAL A 752 -7.73 5.78 41.74
N TYR A 753 -8.80 6.05 40.99
CA TYR A 753 -8.90 5.72 39.57
C TYR A 753 -7.75 6.35 38.78
N LEU A 754 -7.50 7.66 38.93
CA LEU A 754 -6.43 8.36 38.22
C LEU A 754 -5.04 7.80 38.58
N SER A 755 -4.80 7.55 39.87
CA SER A 755 -3.53 6.96 40.34
C SER A 755 -3.28 5.58 39.71
N GLN A 756 -4.32 4.78 39.50
CA GLN A 756 -4.21 3.49 38.80
C GLN A 756 -3.98 3.68 37.30
N VAL A 757 -4.83 4.44 36.58
CA VAL A 757 -4.76 4.51 35.10
C VAL A 757 -3.57 5.28 34.54
N MET A 758 -2.94 6.16 35.33
CA MET A 758 -1.68 6.82 34.96
C MET A 758 -0.46 5.88 35.11
N SER A 759 -0.55 4.83 35.94
CA SER A 759 0.53 3.86 36.16
C SER A 759 0.61 2.74 35.11
N LEU A 760 -0.50 2.49 34.39
CA LEU A 760 -0.62 1.44 33.37
C LEU A 760 0.46 1.57 32.28
N GLN A 761 1.05 0.46 31.87
CA GLN A 761 1.97 0.37 30.74
C GLN A 761 1.22 0.33 29.40
N TYR A 762 1.90 0.68 28.31
CA TYR A 762 1.27 0.87 26.99
C TYR A 762 0.55 -0.37 26.44
N THR A 763 1.04 -1.57 26.75
CA THR A 763 0.46 -2.85 26.34
C THR A 763 -0.36 -3.54 27.44
N GLU A 764 -0.50 -2.90 28.60
CA GLU A 764 -1.07 -3.53 29.80
C GLU A 764 -2.56 -3.83 29.64
N GLU A 765 -3.05 -4.78 30.44
CA GLU A 765 -4.45 -5.12 30.57
C GLU A 765 -5.02 -4.44 31.83
N PRO A 766 -5.89 -3.42 31.69
CA PRO A 766 -6.47 -2.75 32.84
C PRO A 766 -7.35 -3.71 33.64
N HIS A 767 -7.27 -3.63 34.97
CA HIS A 767 -8.14 -4.38 35.86
C HIS A 767 -9.51 -3.68 35.96
N TYR A 768 -10.33 -3.75 34.89
CA TYR A 768 -11.61 -3.04 34.77
C TYR A 768 -12.54 -3.24 35.97
N GLN A 769 -12.58 -4.45 36.53
CA GLN A 769 -13.37 -4.74 37.73
C GLN A 769 -12.88 -3.95 38.95
N GLN A 770 -11.57 -3.83 39.17
CA GLN A 770 -11.01 -3.04 40.29
C GLN A 770 -11.29 -1.54 40.12
N LEU A 771 -11.21 -1.03 38.89
CA LEU A 771 -11.57 0.35 38.55
C LEU A 771 -13.08 0.60 38.80
N ARG A 772 -13.94 -0.33 38.37
CA ARG A 772 -15.40 -0.31 38.58
C ARG A 772 -15.74 -0.33 40.08
N ASP A 773 -15.15 -1.25 40.85
CA ASP A 773 -15.39 -1.39 42.29
C ASP A 773 -14.90 -0.17 43.08
N GLY A 774 -13.81 0.48 42.65
CA GLY A 774 -13.33 1.74 43.22
C GLY A 774 -14.32 2.90 43.02
N LEU A 775 -14.91 3.02 41.82
CA LEU A 775 -15.92 4.04 41.52
C LEU A 775 -17.26 3.74 42.22
N LEU A 776 -17.72 2.48 42.22
CA LEU A 776 -18.91 2.02 42.93
C LEU A 776 -18.80 2.22 44.44
N GLY A 777 -17.65 1.90 45.04
CA GLY A 777 -17.37 2.15 46.45
C GLY A 777 -17.28 3.64 46.82
N GLY A 778 -17.12 4.52 45.83
CA GLY A 778 -17.36 5.97 45.96
C GLY A 778 -18.85 6.29 45.94
N LEU A 779 -19.57 5.80 44.93
CA LEU A 779 -21.01 6.05 44.72
C LEU A 779 -21.87 5.58 45.90
N GLN A 780 -21.56 4.42 46.48
CA GLN A 780 -22.22 3.88 47.67
C GLN A 780 -22.02 4.77 48.91
N LYS A 781 -20.85 5.40 49.07
CA LYS A 781 -20.57 6.37 50.16
C LYS A 781 -21.34 7.69 49.99
N LEU A 782 -21.89 7.94 48.80
CA LEU A 782 -22.80 9.05 48.51
C LEU A 782 -24.29 8.63 48.57
N GLY A 783 -24.60 7.40 49.01
CA GLY A 783 -25.97 6.90 49.13
C GLY A 783 -26.66 6.57 47.80
N ALA A 784 -25.90 6.31 46.74
CA ALA A 784 -26.41 6.13 45.39
C ALA A 784 -26.05 4.76 44.77
N SER A 785 -26.73 4.40 43.67
CA SER A 785 -26.47 3.19 42.88
C SER A 785 -26.55 3.45 41.37
N LEU A 786 -26.21 2.45 40.56
CA LEU A 786 -26.33 2.49 39.10
C LEU A 786 -27.76 2.19 38.60
N ASP A 787 -28.66 1.76 39.46
CA ASP A 787 -30.08 1.51 39.15
C ASP A 787 -30.90 2.81 39.21
N GLN A 788 -30.38 3.82 39.93
CA GLN A 788 -30.96 5.15 40.00
C GLN A 788 -30.78 5.93 38.68
N PRO A 789 -31.71 6.86 38.38
CA PRO A 789 -31.48 7.95 37.43
C PRO A 789 -30.11 8.62 37.58
N ILE A 790 -29.53 9.08 36.47
CA ILE A 790 -28.35 9.96 36.51
C ILE A 790 -28.75 11.28 37.15
N ASP A 791 -27.99 11.73 38.14
CA ASP A 791 -28.28 12.96 38.90
C ASP A 791 -27.84 14.22 38.14
N LEU A 792 -28.51 14.51 37.03
CA LEU A 792 -28.20 15.61 36.09
C LEU A 792 -28.70 16.99 36.58
N GLN A 793 -29.12 17.11 37.84
CA GLN A 793 -29.38 18.40 38.49
C GLN A 793 -28.11 18.84 39.23
N ALA A 794 -27.82 20.15 39.20
CA ALA A 794 -26.59 20.77 39.70
C ALA A 794 -26.74 21.36 41.12
#